data_AF-A0A940FTV1-F1
#
_entry.id   AF-A0A940FTV1-F1
#
_cell.length_a   1.000
_cell.length_b   1.000
_cell.length_c   1.000
_cell.angle_alpha   90.00
_cell.angle_beta   90.00
_cell.angle_gamma   90.00
#
_symmetry.space_group_name_H-M   'P 1'
#
loop_
_entity.id
_entity.type
_entity.pdbx_description
1 polymer ?
#
loop_
_entity_poly.entity_id
_entity_poly.type
_entity_poly.pdbx_seq_one_letter_code
_entity_poly.pdbx_strand_id
1 'polypeptide(L)'
;ENCLEALGTQSEFQQRFEVLYAKDSLPFTNEDSVYVAGLYESLITNCQSIQGQCGQNVCNEKLQLLKMDVSPGGQYALYDSTNTLLEQEINVLSMRDQIIKFTDEFGKRDSVMLHDVNGEDSILVDVKNLDDDQFLENWKDIWADSLVRLHPEYCHYLWCIANSDSYEFEKEITNWLDADTAISRGWFNPSDYDAILDVDPFFLVGGNGYSLREKMRDSLRLFSRSLAGSSVSDKNLLQFIDVALYCKDQYDGWNSCNPDSACRSRNREWYLYQQLYLNLKLRFYEEARRTSSNPIFANCTNCYIGKDLLGLTGVKIPADTVAYVSFAPPTTCNYACAEGTYSPYGRPGISVYVEYGVPTTPASDVPANYGGCRYYSAYDLKTGSNTSCRFYNVWVCTYDTICGGICEDTDPVYVSVCPENPQYANYQNKIRRYPEYVNADSFIGGVSANNPAQQSDSSKSAIIIECKENCEAQADIWIKQLGRCSSDSTQLAVLKAALIEICSRSCSIGMQFGASTLPDTVSATYHSFEEAILAILGPGSLSESCTAELLANPYPYNRQPSTVETYITETNYDICQKINFYKTQWQSSGFSGTFHEFLLQRYSGGYTLDSLELQDLLNGCSNCNGILKDEILLPVLFNPGTVPCLLCDSAQVALTAFNLKFPELSTASDDYEVLFANYFNHRFGYSLTYDQYKSYLDSCSANELYAVRLCDQPATKEGAIDNDGNSCLAELFTTALVNASNRYVVYIDSVRQDFREAYTTKCMNVEPLLTMRAELFEYHYTLYYYDQSGNLVKTIPPEGVALLNEDSLELVKYHRLLQSEGCYRYSDSVHFNNNGQISWSIDTVEANAWTAEMMANLDTYNNQVIVSKLTEKTYTGGEGSIYRHTGFIIKIKD
;
A
#
# COMPACT_ATOMS: atom_id res chain seq x y z
N GLU A 1 3.54 -6.39 -11.85
CA GLU A 1 4.17 -5.41 -12.76
C GLU A 1 5.63 -5.25 -12.40
N ASN A 2 6.53 -5.39 -13.37
CA ASN A 2 7.95 -5.09 -13.16
C ASN A 2 8.22 -3.58 -13.35
N CYS A 3 9.36 -3.09 -12.83
CA CYS A 3 9.74 -1.68 -12.89
C CYS A 3 9.85 -1.13 -14.34
N LEU A 4 10.17 -1.99 -15.32
CA LEU A 4 10.24 -1.61 -16.74
C LEU A 4 8.84 -1.38 -17.35
N GLU A 5 7.88 -2.25 -17.01
CA GLU A 5 6.47 -2.12 -17.40
C GLU A 5 5.84 -0.87 -16.78
N ALA A 6 6.16 -0.60 -15.51
CA ALA A 6 5.65 0.58 -14.80
C ALA A 6 6.20 1.89 -15.41
N LEU A 7 7.48 1.93 -15.80
CA LEU A 7 8.08 3.09 -16.48
C LEU A 7 7.56 3.26 -17.91
N GLY A 8 7.32 2.16 -18.62
CA GLY A 8 6.94 2.18 -20.03
C GLY A 8 8.05 2.73 -20.93
N THR A 9 7.68 3.11 -22.15
CA THR A 9 8.59 3.83 -23.05
C THR A 9 8.76 5.28 -22.62
N GLN A 10 9.88 5.91 -22.97
CA GLN A 10 10.13 7.33 -22.70
C GLN A 10 8.98 8.24 -23.19
N SER A 11 8.38 7.89 -24.33
CA SER A 11 7.24 8.62 -24.89
C SER A 11 5.99 8.49 -24.02
N GLU A 12 5.68 7.30 -23.53
CA GLU A 12 4.54 7.06 -22.62
C GLU A 12 4.77 7.74 -21.27
N PHE A 13 6.00 7.69 -20.75
CA PHE A 13 6.38 8.37 -19.52
C PHE A 13 6.19 9.89 -19.63
N GLN A 14 6.62 10.50 -20.75
CA GLN A 14 6.39 11.91 -21.01
C GLN A 14 4.90 12.25 -21.13
N GLN A 15 4.12 11.40 -21.82
CA GLN A 15 2.67 11.60 -21.98
C GLN A 15 1.93 11.64 -20.64
N ARG A 16 2.37 10.83 -19.66
CA ARG A 16 1.79 10.84 -18.31
C ARG A 16 2.02 12.20 -17.61
N PHE A 17 3.17 12.84 -17.81
CA PHE A 17 3.44 14.19 -17.31
C PHE A 17 2.61 15.25 -18.03
N GLU A 18 2.48 15.16 -19.36
CA GLU A 18 1.65 16.08 -20.15
C GLU A 18 0.18 16.07 -19.69
N VAL A 19 -0.35 14.89 -19.33
CA VAL A 19 -1.71 14.76 -18.77
C VAL A 19 -1.85 15.45 -17.41
N LEU A 20 -0.84 15.38 -16.53
CA LEU A 20 -0.86 16.07 -15.24
C LEU A 20 -0.85 17.59 -15.41
N TYR A 21 -0.03 18.09 -16.34
CA TYR A 21 0.02 19.52 -16.67
C TYR A 21 -1.32 20.01 -17.27
N ALA A 22 -1.90 19.22 -18.17
CA ALA A 22 -3.21 19.53 -18.77
C ALA A 22 -4.33 19.58 -17.71
N LYS A 23 -4.30 18.68 -16.71
CA LYS A 23 -5.26 18.65 -15.61
C LYS A 23 -5.23 19.94 -14.78
N ASP A 24 -4.06 20.53 -14.61
CA ASP A 24 -3.86 21.78 -13.85
C ASP A 24 -3.84 23.03 -14.75
N SER A 25 -4.20 22.89 -16.04
CA SER A 25 -4.17 23.97 -17.04
C SER A 25 -2.81 24.65 -17.21
N LEU A 26 -1.72 23.90 -16.97
CA LEU A 26 -0.35 24.37 -17.15
C LEU A 26 0.19 23.98 -18.54
N PRO A 27 0.95 24.86 -19.21
CA PRO A 27 1.61 24.52 -20.47
C PRO A 27 2.84 23.64 -20.22
N PHE A 28 2.97 22.54 -20.97
CA PHE A 28 4.16 21.68 -20.96
C PHE A 28 5.19 22.22 -21.96
N THR A 29 6.39 22.60 -21.51
CA THR A 29 7.40 23.29 -22.32
C THR A 29 8.52 22.36 -22.80
N ASN A 30 9.40 22.88 -23.66
CA ASN A 30 10.58 22.13 -24.11
C ASN A 30 11.58 21.87 -22.96
N GLU A 31 11.67 22.76 -21.98
CA GLU A 31 12.54 22.57 -20.81
C GLU A 31 12.00 21.45 -19.91
N ASP A 32 10.68 21.37 -19.74
CA ASP A 32 10.02 20.27 -19.03
C ASP A 32 10.22 18.94 -19.76
N SER A 33 10.15 18.94 -21.08
CA SER A 33 10.44 17.75 -21.90
C SER A 33 11.88 17.26 -21.72
N VAL A 34 12.87 18.16 -21.70
CA VAL A 34 14.28 17.81 -21.45
C VAL A 34 14.48 17.27 -20.04
N TYR A 35 13.85 17.88 -19.03
CA TYR A 35 13.88 17.41 -17.65
C TYR A 35 13.26 16.02 -17.50
N VAL A 36 12.05 15.81 -18.04
CA VAL A 36 11.35 14.52 -17.98
C VAL A 36 12.11 13.42 -18.73
N ALA A 37 12.76 13.76 -19.85
CA ALA A 37 13.64 12.86 -20.57
C ALA A 37 14.87 12.46 -19.73
N GLY A 38 15.53 13.41 -19.07
CA GLY A 38 16.66 13.12 -18.17
C GLY A 38 16.25 12.31 -16.94
N LEU A 39 15.06 12.58 -16.39
CA LEU A 39 14.47 11.81 -15.30
C LEU A 39 14.20 10.36 -15.73
N TYR A 40 13.63 10.16 -16.93
CA TYR A 40 13.42 8.82 -17.48
C TYR A 40 14.72 8.05 -17.64
N GLU A 41 15.77 8.67 -18.20
CA GLU A 41 17.09 8.02 -18.37
C GLU A 41 17.72 7.62 -17.03
N SER A 42 17.59 8.47 -16.00
CA SER A 42 18.03 8.14 -14.65
C SER A 42 17.25 6.96 -14.06
N LEU A 43 15.91 7.01 -14.15
CA LEU A 43 15.03 5.99 -13.61
C LEU A 43 15.18 4.65 -14.33
N ILE A 44 15.28 4.63 -15.66
CA ILE A 44 15.46 3.40 -16.43
C ILE A 44 16.83 2.78 -16.19
N THR A 45 17.89 3.59 -16.05
CA THR A 45 19.23 3.11 -15.70
C THR A 45 19.25 2.51 -14.29
N ASN A 46 18.59 3.16 -13.33
CA ASN A 46 18.46 2.63 -11.97
C ASN A 46 17.62 1.35 -11.96
N CYS A 47 16.51 1.33 -12.69
CA CYS A 47 15.65 0.15 -12.86
C CYS A 47 16.44 -1.04 -13.43
N GLN A 48 17.23 -0.82 -14.49
CA GLN A 48 18.10 -1.83 -15.09
C GLN A 48 19.24 -2.27 -14.15
N SER A 49 19.81 -1.35 -13.36
CA SER A 49 20.80 -1.66 -12.33
C SER A 49 20.22 -2.56 -11.24
N ILE A 50 19.05 -2.22 -10.71
CA ILE A 50 18.34 -3.02 -9.70
C ILE A 50 17.97 -4.39 -10.26
N GLN A 51 17.48 -4.45 -11.50
CA GLN A 51 17.19 -5.71 -12.19
C GLN A 51 18.44 -6.57 -12.42
N GLY A 52 19.59 -5.95 -12.69
CA GLY A 52 20.88 -6.65 -12.80
C GLY A 52 21.48 -7.11 -11.46
N GLN A 53 21.02 -6.55 -10.34
CA GLN A 53 21.43 -6.94 -8.98
C GLN A 53 20.57 -8.07 -8.41
N CYS A 54 19.30 -8.17 -8.80
CA CYS A 54 18.47 -9.32 -8.48
C CYS A 54 18.91 -10.56 -9.28
N GLY A 55 19.25 -11.64 -8.58
CA GLY A 55 19.77 -12.89 -9.18
C GLY A 55 21.29 -13.11 -9.06
N GLN A 56 22.03 -12.25 -8.36
CA GLN A 56 23.45 -12.44 -8.05
C GLN A 56 23.66 -13.23 -6.75
N ASN A 57 23.05 -12.76 -5.65
CA ASN A 57 23.15 -13.37 -4.32
C ASN A 57 22.04 -12.83 -3.39
N VAL A 58 21.27 -13.69 -2.71
CA VAL A 58 20.15 -13.32 -1.81
C VAL A 58 20.57 -12.33 -0.72
N CYS A 59 21.77 -12.49 -0.18
CA CYS A 59 22.28 -11.62 0.86
C CYS A 59 22.58 -10.22 0.33
N ASN A 60 23.00 -10.09 -0.94
CA ASN A 60 23.18 -8.79 -1.57
C ASN A 60 21.83 -8.11 -1.85
N GLU A 61 20.79 -8.86 -2.18
CA GLU A 61 19.43 -8.34 -2.33
C GLU A 61 18.92 -7.75 -1.00
N LYS A 62 19.09 -8.49 0.10
CA LYS A 62 18.79 -7.99 1.45
C LYS A 62 19.65 -6.79 1.84
N LEU A 63 20.93 -6.76 1.45
CA LEU A 63 21.79 -5.59 1.68
C LEU A 63 21.25 -4.33 1.01
N GLN A 64 20.69 -4.42 -0.20
CA GLN A 64 20.08 -3.26 -0.86
C GLN A 64 18.87 -2.73 -0.08
N LEU A 65 18.04 -3.61 0.48
CA LEU A 65 16.94 -3.19 1.36
C LEU A 65 17.47 -2.48 2.62
N LEU A 66 18.54 -3.00 3.24
CA LEU A 66 19.17 -2.32 4.37
C LEU A 66 19.72 -0.93 3.97
N LYS A 67 20.28 -0.80 2.77
CA LYS A 67 20.77 0.49 2.22
C LYS A 67 19.64 1.48 2.00
N MET A 68 18.48 1.02 1.51
CA MET A 68 17.30 1.86 1.35
C MET A 68 16.74 2.32 2.70
N ASP A 69 16.82 1.48 3.73
CA ASP A 69 16.36 1.82 5.07
C ASP A 69 17.22 2.92 5.74
N VAL A 70 18.50 3.02 5.37
CA VAL A 70 19.44 4.05 5.89
C VAL A 70 19.62 5.26 4.97
N SER A 71 18.94 5.29 3.83
CA SER A 71 18.96 6.43 2.90
C SER A 71 17.89 7.46 3.29
N PRO A 72 18.05 8.76 3.01
CA PRO A 72 17.08 9.81 3.40
C PRO A 72 15.62 9.43 3.08
N GLY A 73 14.71 9.58 4.03
CA GLY A 73 13.30 9.18 3.89
C GLY A 73 13.04 7.67 4.05
N GLY A 74 14.12 6.89 4.20
CA GLY A 74 14.12 5.50 4.60
C GLY A 74 13.81 5.32 6.08
N GLN A 75 13.51 4.09 6.44
CA GLN A 75 13.01 3.68 7.74
C GLN A 75 13.81 4.20 8.95
N TYR A 76 15.14 4.29 8.83
CA TYR A 76 16.06 4.75 9.87
C TYR A 76 16.72 6.07 9.50
N ALA A 77 16.14 6.85 8.58
CA ALA A 77 16.71 8.10 8.06
C ALA A 77 15.60 9.12 7.72
N LEU A 78 14.56 9.17 8.55
CA LEU A 78 13.43 10.11 8.40
C LEU A 78 13.82 11.54 8.82
N TYR A 79 13.22 12.52 8.16
CA TYR A 79 13.40 13.95 8.41
C TYR A 79 12.10 14.71 8.08
N ASP A 80 11.93 15.92 8.64
CA ASP A 80 10.77 16.78 8.37
C ASP A 80 11.03 17.83 7.26
N SER A 81 10.05 18.69 7.00
CA SER A 81 10.14 19.74 5.97
C SER A 81 11.20 20.81 6.23
N THR A 82 11.76 20.83 7.44
CA THR A 82 12.86 21.71 7.83
C THR A 82 14.20 20.98 7.88
N ASN A 83 14.28 19.79 7.26
CA ASN A 83 15.44 18.89 7.29
C ASN A 83 15.84 18.44 8.71
N THR A 84 14.98 18.63 9.71
CA THR A 84 15.26 18.18 11.07
C THR A 84 15.10 16.66 11.13
N LEU A 85 16.14 15.97 11.57
CA LEU A 85 16.14 14.51 11.70
C LEU A 85 15.12 14.04 12.75
N LEU A 86 14.24 13.12 12.35
CA LEU A 86 13.23 12.49 13.20
C LEU A 86 13.78 11.23 13.86
N GLU A 87 13.14 10.77 14.94
CA GLU A 87 13.52 9.52 15.64
C GLU A 87 15.02 9.46 15.99
N GLN A 88 15.58 10.54 16.54
CA GLN A 88 17.02 10.75 16.68
C GLN A 88 17.78 9.59 17.38
N GLU A 89 17.10 8.84 18.26
CA GLU A 89 17.68 7.69 18.98
C GLU A 89 18.01 6.49 18.07
N ILE A 90 17.38 6.40 16.89
CA ILE A 90 17.53 5.29 15.94
C ILE A 90 17.86 5.77 14.52
N ASN A 91 17.88 7.09 14.30
CA ASN A 91 18.17 7.68 13.01
C ASN A 91 19.67 7.53 12.68
N VAL A 92 20.00 6.78 11.64
CA VAL A 92 21.39 6.54 11.24
C VAL A 92 22.11 7.80 10.75
N LEU A 93 21.38 8.82 10.30
CA LEU A 93 21.96 10.11 9.88
C LEU A 93 22.44 10.92 11.09
N SER A 94 21.77 10.77 12.25
CA SER A 94 22.21 11.39 13.51
C SER A 94 23.47 10.71 14.06
N MET A 95 23.68 9.44 13.70
CA MET A 95 24.81 8.61 14.11
C MET A 95 25.98 8.61 13.11
N ARG A 96 25.97 9.53 12.12
CA ARG A 96 27.00 9.61 11.07
C ARG A 96 28.42 9.83 11.62
N ASP A 97 28.54 10.37 12.82
CA ASP A 97 29.81 10.56 13.51
C ASP A 97 30.52 9.24 13.84
N GLN A 98 29.78 8.13 13.92
CA GLN A 98 30.31 6.77 14.09
C GLN A 98 30.97 6.23 12.81
N ILE A 99 30.68 6.81 11.65
CA ILE A 99 31.29 6.43 10.38
C ILE A 99 32.72 6.97 10.29
N ILE A 100 33.66 6.12 9.87
CA ILE A 100 35.10 6.48 9.76
C ILE A 100 35.37 7.30 8.49
N LYS A 101 34.73 6.92 7.39
CA LYS A 101 34.79 7.59 6.09
C LYS A 101 33.56 7.22 5.27
N PHE A 102 33.03 8.19 4.54
CA PHE A 102 32.13 7.93 3.41
C PHE A 102 32.97 7.73 2.16
N THR A 103 32.53 6.86 1.26
CA THR A 103 33.29 6.51 0.05
C THR A 103 32.62 6.98 -1.23
N ASP A 104 33.44 7.39 -2.20
CA ASP A 104 33.06 7.70 -3.58
C ASP A 104 32.90 6.41 -4.43
N GLU A 105 32.58 6.56 -5.71
CA GLU A 105 32.40 5.45 -6.67
C GLU A 105 33.66 4.60 -6.87
N PHE A 106 34.81 5.07 -6.39
CA PHE A 106 36.09 4.41 -6.46
C PHE A 106 36.56 3.85 -5.11
N GLY A 107 35.72 3.89 -4.07
CA GLY A 107 36.03 3.40 -2.72
C GLY A 107 36.99 4.30 -1.92
N LYS A 108 37.27 5.51 -2.41
CA LYS A 108 38.12 6.50 -1.75
C LYS A 108 37.25 7.42 -0.88
N ARG A 109 37.87 8.11 0.09
CA ARG A 109 37.17 9.05 0.98
C ARG A 109 36.54 10.17 0.13
N ASP A 110 35.23 10.36 0.26
CA ASP A 110 34.48 11.36 -0.51
C ASP A 110 34.43 12.71 0.22
N SER A 111 34.17 13.78 -0.51
CA SER A 111 34.04 15.15 0.00
C SER A 111 33.15 16.00 -0.91
N VAL A 112 32.44 16.96 -0.34
CA VAL A 112 31.52 17.87 -1.04
C VAL A 112 32.15 19.26 -1.15
N MET A 113 31.99 19.89 -2.32
CA MET A 113 32.36 21.29 -2.52
C MET A 113 31.17 22.17 -2.14
N LEU A 114 31.32 22.97 -1.09
CA LEU A 114 30.32 23.95 -0.69
C LEU A 114 30.70 25.33 -1.24
N HIS A 115 29.69 26.07 -1.72
CA HIS A 115 29.84 27.43 -2.25
C HIS A 115 29.24 28.45 -1.28
N ASP A 116 29.84 29.63 -1.20
CA ASP A 116 29.23 30.74 -0.47
C ASP A 116 28.01 31.32 -1.22
N VAL A 117 27.20 32.13 -0.52
CA VAL A 117 25.98 32.77 -1.07
C VAL A 117 26.21 33.65 -2.32
N ASN A 118 27.48 33.95 -2.65
CA ASN A 118 27.86 34.73 -3.82
C ASN A 118 28.52 33.88 -4.93
N GLY A 119 28.76 32.58 -4.69
CA GLY A 119 29.40 31.65 -5.61
C GLY A 119 30.90 31.89 -5.83
N GLU A 120 31.54 32.74 -5.03
CA GLU A 120 32.91 33.24 -5.25
C GLU A 120 33.97 32.41 -4.50
N ASP A 121 33.62 31.86 -3.34
CA ASP A 121 34.50 30.99 -2.54
C ASP A 121 33.96 29.56 -2.48
N SER A 122 34.87 28.57 -2.54
CA SER A 122 34.52 27.15 -2.44
C SER A 122 35.41 26.40 -1.45
N ILE A 123 34.80 25.62 -0.57
CA ILE A 123 35.50 24.81 0.43
C ILE A 123 35.14 23.33 0.24
N LEU A 124 36.17 22.48 0.23
CA LEU A 124 36.00 21.03 0.20
C LEU A 124 35.81 20.50 1.63
N VAL A 125 34.63 19.96 1.92
CA VAL A 125 34.26 19.43 3.23
C VAL A 125 34.13 17.92 3.15
N ASP A 126 34.78 17.20 4.07
CA ASP A 126 34.57 15.76 4.22
C ASP A 126 33.10 15.49 4.53
N VAL A 127 32.50 14.52 3.85
CA VAL A 127 31.08 14.17 4.00
C VAL A 127 30.67 13.97 5.46
N LYS A 128 31.57 13.42 6.30
CA LYS A 128 31.32 13.23 7.73
C LYS A 128 31.06 14.54 8.50
N ASN A 129 31.65 15.64 8.03
CA ASN A 129 31.63 16.94 8.70
C ASN A 129 30.52 17.87 8.19
N LEU A 130 29.68 17.41 7.24
CA LEU A 130 28.52 18.16 6.80
C LEU A 130 27.49 18.25 7.94
N ASP A 131 26.82 19.41 8.04
CA ASP A 131 25.61 19.53 8.86
C ASP A 131 24.43 18.79 8.21
N ASP A 132 23.29 18.72 8.91
CA ASP A 132 22.16 17.90 8.47
C ASP A 132 21.57 18.40 7.14
N ASP A 133 21.46 19.72 6.97
CA ASP A 133 21.01 20.37 5.74
C ASP A 133 21.95 20.06 4.57
N GLN A 134 23.25 20.34 4.75
CA GLN A 134 24.26 20.10 3.72
C GLN A 134 24.34 18.63 3.33
N PHE A 135 24.20 17.72 4.30
CA PHE A 135 24.26 16.28 4.04
C PHE A 135 23.05 15.81 3.23
N LEU A 136 21.85 16.29 3.56
CA LEU A 136 20.61 15.94 2.84
C LEU A 136 20.60 16.54 1.43
N GLU A 137 21.03 17.79 1.27
CA GLU A 137 21.11 18.47 -0.03
C GLU A 137 22.13 17.84 -0.98
N ASN A 138 23.24 17.33 -0.45
CA ASN A 138 24.33 16.77 -1.24
C ASN A 138 24.35 15.24 -1.24
N TRP A 139 23.27 14.59 -0.79
CA TRP A 139 23.19 13.14 -0.66
C TRP A 139 23.58 12.42 -1.95
N LYS A 140 24.45 11.41 -1.82
CA LYS A 140 24.75 10.43 -2.88
C LYS A 140 24.39 9.03 -2.42
N ASP A 141 23.69 8.26 -3.25
CA ASP A 141 23.22 6.91 -2.89
C ASP A 141 24.36 5.98 -2.43
N ILE A 142 25.57 6.15 -2.96
CA ILE A 142 26.75 5.37 -2.54
C ILE A 142 27.15 5.58 -1.07
N TRP A 143 26.72 6.67 -0.43
CA TRP A 143 26.96 6.89 1.00
C TRP A 143 26.20 5.89 1.88
N ALA A 144 25.12 5.29 1.36
CA ALA A 144 24.42 4.20 2.03
C ALA A 144 25.33 3.00 2.30
N ASP A 145 26.36 2.74 1.48
CA ASP A 145 27.34 1.66 1.68
C ASP A 145 28.16 1.84 2.97
N SER A 146 28.29 3.08 3.43
CA SER A 146 28.94 3.40 4.69
C SER A 146 27.96 3.33 5.85
N LEU A 147 26.75 3.89 5.70
CA LEU A 147 25.72 3.95 6.74
C LEU A 147 25.09 2.60 7.07
N VAL A 148 25.01 1.68 6.11
CA VAL A 148 24.35 0.38 6.29
C VAL A 148 24.96 -0.45 7.43
N ARG A 149 26.21 -0.16 7.82
CA ARG A 149 26.89 -0.78 8.96
C ARG A 149 26.25 -0.44 10.31
N LEU A 150 25.51 0.65 10.38
CA LEU A 150 24.75 1.10 11.56
C LEU A 150 23.34 0.50 11.58
N HIS A 151 22.91 -0.19 10.52
CA HIS A 151 21.60 -0.82 10.46
C HIS A 151 21.48 -1.90 11.55
N PRO A 152 20.38 -1.96 12.32
CA PRO A 152 20.22 -2.93 13.42
C PRO A 152 20.32 -4.39 12.97
N GLU A 153 19.98 -4.68 11.71
CA GLU A 153 20.06 -6.00 11.09
C GLU A 153 21.35 -6.25 10.27
N TYR A 154 22.35 -5.35 10.31
CA TYR A 154 23.60 -5.54 9.54
C TYR A 154 24.35 -6.82 9.95
N CYS A 155 24.26 -7.22 11.22
CA CYS A 155 24.82 -8.49 11.69
C CYS A 155 24.10 -9.72 11.12
N HIS A 156 22.80 -9.63 10.80
CA HIS A 156 22.05 -10.67 10.10
C HIS A 156 22.47 -10.75 8.62
N TYR A 157 22.80 -9.62 7.99
CA TYR A 157 23.44 -9.63 6.66
C TYR A 157 24.78 -10.36 6.68
N LEU A 158 25.64 -10.11 7.67
CA LEU A 158 26.91 -10.84 7.80
C LEU A 158 26.70 -12.34 8.04
N TRP A 159 25.66 -12.72 8.81
CA TRP A 159 25.27 -14.12 8.99
C TRP A 159 24.78 -14.76 7.69
N CYS A 160 24.00 -14.02 6.89
CA CYS A 160 23.57 -14.44 5.57
C CYS A 160 24.78 -14.73 4.68
N ILE A 161 25.76 -13.82 4.61
CA ILE A 161 26.99 -14.03 3.84
C ILE A 161 27.76 -15.27 4.30
N ALA A 162 27.81 -15.52 5.61
CA ALA A 162 28.44 -16.72 6.16
C ALA A 162 27.70 -18.04 5.85
N ASN A 163 26.46 -17.96 5.37
CA ASN A 163 25.60 -19.09 5.02
C ASN A 163 24.98 -18.91 3.63
N SER A 164 25.68 -18.24 2.71
CA SER A 164 25.11 -17.80 1.42
C SER A 164 24.48 -18.95 0.65
N ASP A 165 25.16 -20.11 0.59
CA ASP A 165 24.68 -21.29 -0.15
C ASP A 165 23.35 -21.81 0.39
N SER A 166 23.10 -21.64 1.70
CA SER A 166 21.85 -22.05 2.30
C SER A 166 20.72 -21.06 2.03
N TYR A 167 21.00 -19.75 2.02
CA TYR A 167 20.03 -18.74 1.59
C TYR A 167 19.70 -18.83 0.09
N GLU A 168 20.68 -19.15 -0.76
CA GLU A 168 20.42 -19.45 -2.17
C GLU A 168 19.54 -20.67 -2.32
N PHE A 169 19.85 -21.76 -1.60
CA PHE A 169 19.03 -22.97 -1.60
C PHE A 169 17.59 -22.69 -1.15
N GLU A 170 17.39 -21.87 -0.11
CA GLU A 170 16.06 -21.44 0.34
C GLU A 170 15.31 -20.67 -0.75
N LYS A 171 15.97 -19.69 -1.36
CA LYS A 171 15.38 -18.92 -2.47
C LYS A 171 15.01 -19.85 -3.63
N GLU A 172 15.88 -20.79 -3.98
CA GLU A 172 15.57 -21.79 -4.98
C GLU A 172 14.32 -22.57 -4.62
N ILE A 173 14.25 -23.23 -3.46
CA ILE A 173 13.07 -24.06 -3.13
C ILE A 173 11.76 -23.24 -3.06
N THR A 174 11.81 -22.01 -2.55
CA THR A 174 10.62 -21.13 -2.46
C THR A 174 10.13 -20.61 -3.82
N ASN A 175 11.02 -20.48 -4.81
CA ASN A 175 10.68 -20.03 -6.16
C ASN A 175 9.95 -21.09 -7.00
N TRP A 176 10.04 -22.38 -6.63
CA TRP A 176 9.41 -23.48 -7.36
C TRP A 176 8.21 -24.01 -6.58
N LEU A 177 7.02 -23.47 -6.85
CA LEU A 177 5.78 -23.87 -6.16
C LEU A 177 5.16 -25.18 -6.69
N ASP A 178 5.68 -25.70 -7.81
CA ASP A 178 5.26 -26.97 -8.41
C ASP A 178 5.95 -28.17 -7.73
N ALA A 179 5.13 -29.14 -7.32
CA ALA A 179 5.58 -30.33 -6.63
C ALA A 179 6.27 -31.34 -7.56
N ASP A 180 5.95 -31.39 -8.85
CA ASP A 180 6.58 -32.34 -9.78
C ASP A 180 8.07 -32.02 -9.97
N THR A 181 8.39 -30.72 -10.09
CA THR A 181 9.75 -30.20 -10.12
C THR A 181 10.47 -30.51 -8.81
N ALA A 182 9.82 -30.22 -7.67
CA ALA A 182 10.39 -30.51 -6.34
C ALA A 182 10.71 -32.01 -6.18
N ILE A 183 9.83 -32.91 -6.63
CA ILE A 183 10.07 -34.36 -6.63
C ILE A 183 11.25 -34.73 -7.53
N SER A 184 11.30 -34.18 -8.76
CA SER A 184 12.38 -34.48 -9.71
C SER A 184 13.77 -34.06 -9.20
N ARG A 185 13.82 -33.01 -8.37
CA ARG A 185 15.05 -32.50 -7.74
C ARG A 185 15.36 -33.16 -6.39
N GLY A 186 14.50 -34.04 -5.90
CA GLY A 186 14.64 -34.71 -4.61
C GLY A 186 14.32 -33.83 -3.41
N TRP A 187 13.69 -32.68 -3.61
CA TRP A 187 13.29 -31.75 -2.55
C TRP A 187 11.99 -32.18 -1.87
N PHE A 188 11.13 -32.90 -2.57
CA PHE A 188 9.86 -33.37 -2.04
C PHE A 188 9.66 -34.86 -2.27
N ASN A 189 9.26 -35.57 -1.22
CA ASN A 189 8.80 -36.94 -1.32
C ASN A 189 7.65 -37.15 -0.32
N PRO A 190 6.44 -37.50 -0.78
CA PRO A 190 5.28 -37.68 0.10
C PRO A 190 5.41 -38.78 1.16
N SER A 191 6.46 -39.61 1.10
CA SER A 191 6.74 -40.67 2.07
C SER A 191 8.00 -40.41 2.89
N ASP A 192 8.72 -39.32 2.64
CA ASP A 192 10.00 -39.02 3.27
C ASP A 192 10.06 -37.56 3.71
N TYR A 193 9.88 -37.35 5.02
CA TYR A 193 9.89 -36.02 5.62
C TYR A 193 11.30 -35.44 5.73
N ASP A 194 12.36 -36.21 5.47
CA ASP A 194 13.75 -35.75 5.49
C ASP A 194 14.20 -35.20 4.13
N ALA A 195 13.36 -35.21 3.09
CA ALA A 195 13.74 -34.87 1.72
C ALA A 195 14.50 -33.54 1.59
N ILE A 196 14.01 -32.42 2.16
CA ILE A 196 14.76 -31.15 2.15
C ILE A 196 16.00 -31.23 3.06
N LEU A 197 15.87 -31.83 4.25
CA LEU A 197 16.96 -31.93 5.22
C LEU A 197 18.20 -32.65 4.66
N ASP A 198 17.97 -33.65 3.82
CA ASP A 198 19.01 -34.46 3.19
C ASP A 198 19.82 -33.70 2.13
N VAL A 199 19.31 -32.57 1.63
CA VAL A 199 19.97 -31.75 0.61
C VAL A 199 20.26 -30.31 1.05
N ASP A 200 19.83 -29.89 2.25
CA ASP A 200 19.99 -28.52 2.74
C ASP A 200 21.46 -28.21 3.11
N PRO A 201 22.12 -27.26 2.41
CA PRO A 201 23.53 -26.93 2.64
C PRO A 201 23.88 -26.55 4.07
N PHE A 202 22.94 -26.02 4.86
CA PHE A 202 23.20 -25.65 6.25
C PHE A 202 23.43 -26.85 7.16
N PHE A 203 22.73 -27.96 6.90
CA PHE A 203 22.81 -29.18 7.70
C PHE A 203 23.75 -30.25 7.10
N LEU A 204 24.25 -30.03 5.88
CA LEU A 204 25.26 -30.89 5.26
C LEU A 204 26.65 -30.69 5.89
N VAL A 205 27.55 -31.66 5.62
CA VAL A 205 28.93 -31.62 6.13
C VAL A 205 29.63 -30.34 5.68
N GLY A 206 30.11 -29.55 6.64
CA GLY A 206 30.75 -28.26 6.39
C GLY A 206 29.83 -27.05 6.56
N GLY A 207 28.51 -27.25 6.66
CA GLY A 207 27.56 -26.20 7.01
C GLY A 207 27.60 -25.85 8.51
N ASN A 208 27.26 -24.60 8.85
CA ASN A 208 27.26 -24.11 10.24
C ASN A 208 26.21 -24.79 11.13
N GLY A 209 25.22 -25.46 10.53
CA GLY A 209 24.17 -26.22 11.22
C GLY A 209 24.44 -27.72 11.33
N TYR A 210 25.57 -28.23 10.83
CA TYR A 210 25.84 -29.67 10.74
C TYR A 210 25.67 -30.40 12.08
N SER A 211 26.11 -29.81 13.19
CA SER A 211 25.96 -30.40 14.54
C SER A 211 24.52 -30.45 15.04
N LEU A 212 23.62 -29.64 14.46
CA LEU A 212 22.20 -29.55 14.81
C LEU A 212 21.31 -30.44 13.92
N ARG A 213 21.89 -31.11 12.92
CA ARG A 213 21.17 -31.89 11.92
C ARG A 213 20.25 -32.96 12.53
N GLU A 214 20.73 -33.75 13.50
CA GLU A 214 19.90 -34.79 14.11
C GLU A 214 18.78 -34.19 14.97
N LYS A 215 19.01 -33.02 15.61
CA LYS A 215 17.93 -32.30 16.31
C LYS A 215 16.85 -31.81 15.33
N MET A 216 17.25 -31.35 14.14
CA MET A 216 16.31 -30.97 13.07
C MET A 216 15.51 -32.18 12.59
N ARG A 217 16.17 -33.31 12.32
CA ARG A 217 15.50 -34.58 11.95
C ARG A 217 14.50 -35.03 13.01
N ASP A 218 14.87 -34.97 14.29
CA ASP A 218 13.97 -35.30 15.39
C ASP A 218 12.75 -34.38 15.43
N SER A 219 12.95 -33.09 15.16
CA SER A 219 11.88 -32.10 15.10
C SER A 219 10.93 -32.32 13.91
N LEU A 220 11.41 -32.84 12.78
CA LEU A 220 10.57 -33.24 11.65
C LEU A 220 9.81 -34.53 11.92
N ARG A 221 10.48 -35.53 12.52
CA ARG A 221 9.89 -36.83 12.87
C ARG A 221 8.81 -36.70 13.94
N LEU A 222 9.03 -35.81 14.90
CA LEU A 222 8.19 -35.58 16.07
C LEU A 222 7.51 -34.21 15.99
N PHE A 223 7.19 -33.77 14.78
CA PHE A 223 6.68 -32.42 14.51
C PHE A 223 5.57 -32.02 15.48
N SER A 224 4.54 -32.86 15.70
CA SER A 224 3.46 -32.49 16.62
C SER A 224 3.74 -32.73 18.11
N ARG A 225 4.91 -33.26 18.51
CA ARG A 225 5.17 -33.77 19.86
C ARG A 225 5.25 -32.67 20.92
N SER A 226 6.02 -31.62 20.64
CA SER A 226 6.10 -30.42 21.49
C SER A 226 4.86 -29.52 21.36
N LEU A 227 4.09 -29.70 20.28
CA LEU A 227 3.16 -28.70 19.75
C LEU A 227 1.67 -29.07 20.01
N ALA A 228 1.37 -30.32 20.31
CA ALA A 228 0.04 -30.78 20.75
C ALA A 228 0.16 -31.37 22.16
N GLY A 229 -0.62 -30.88 23.12
CA GLY A 229 -0.68 -31.48 24.47
C GLY A 229 -0.92 -33.00 24.42
N SER A 230 -0.71 -33.70 25.53
CA SER A 230 -0.70 -35.18 25.60
C SER A 230 -2.03 -35.90 25.27
N SER A 231 -3.01 -35.22 24.72
CA SER A 231 -4.35 -35.73 24.36
C SER A 231 -4.42 -36.41 22.99
N VAL A 232 -3.41 -36.23 22.11
CA VAL A 232 -3.41 -36.73 20.72
C VAL A 232 -2.09 -37.43 20.33
N SER A 233 -2.11 -38.33 19.34
CA SER A 233 -0.93 -39.07 18.86
C SER A 233 0.10 -38.20 18.14
N ASP A 234 1.39 -38.54 18.20
CA ASP A 234 2.45 -37.79 17.52
C ASP A 234 2.35 -37.95 15.99
N LYS A 235 2.59 -36.86 15.25
CA LYS A 235 2.70 -36.80 13.79
C LYS A 235 4.08 -36.29 13.40
N ASN A 236 4.67 -36.93 12.39
CA ASN A 236 5.75 -36.31 11.64
C ASN A 236 5.20 -35.17 10.76
N LEU A 237 6.09 -34.38 10.17
CA LEU A 237 5.71 -33.20 9.37
C LEU A 237 4.72 -33.54 8.24
N LEU A 238 4.97 -34.59 7.46
CA LEU A 238 4.07 -34.97 6.34
C LEU A 238 2.71 -35.49 6.82
N GLN A 239 2.69 -36.26 7.92
CA GLN A 239 1.43 -36.71 8.51
C GLN A 239 0.63 -35.55 9.09
N PHE A 240 1.30 -34.53 9.64
CA PHE A 240 0.65 -33.31 10.10
C PHE A 240 0.04 -32.53 8.92
N ILE A 241 0.75 -32.43 7.80
CA ILE A 241 0.24 -31.82 6.56
C ILE A 241 -1.01 -32.55 6.06
N ASP A 242 -1.03 -33.88 6.09
CA ASP A 242 -2.21 -34.66 5.73
C ASP A 242 -3.41 -34.31 6.62
N VAL A 243 -3.19 -34.18 7.93
CA VAL A 243 -4.24 -33.79 8.87
C VAL A 243 -4.74 -32.38 8.58
N ALA A 244 -3.82 -31.43 8.40
CA ALA A 244 -4.11 -30.01 8.18
C ALA A 244 -4.88 -29.76 6.88
N LEU A 245 -4.53 -30.47 5.81
CA LEU A 245 -5.16 -30.29 4.49
C LEU A 245 -6.46 -31.09 4.33
N TYR A 246 -6.48 -32.35 4.75
CA TYR A 246 -7.52 -33.29 4.30
C TYR A 246 -8.44 -33.80 5.40
N CYS A 247 -8.01 -33.72 6.66
CA CYS A 247 -8.70 -34.41 7.76
C CYS A 247 -9.20 -33.46 8.85
N LYS A 248 -8.99 -32.15 8.72
CA LYS A 248 -9.41 -31.12 9.70
C LYS A 248 -10.90 -31.20 10.06
N ASP A 249 -11.77 -31.55 9.11
CA ASP A 249 -13.23 -31.59 9.29
C ASP A 249 -13.76 -32.97 9.68
N GLN A 250 -12.88 -33.95 9.91
CA GLN A 250 -13.27 -35.33 10.26
C GLN A 250 -13.31 -35.53 11.77
N TYR A 251 -14.32 -36.26 12.27
CA TYR A 251 -14.57 -36.50 13.70
C TYR A 251 -13.35 -37.05 14.50
N ASP A 252 -12.53 -37.90 13.88
CA ASP A 252 -11.24 -38.39 14.43
C ASP A 252 -10.11 -38.17 13.42
N GLY A 253 -10.19 -37.06 12.68
CA GLY A 253 -9.26 -36.76 11.58
C GLY A 253 -7.80 -36.73 12.00
N TRP A 254 -7.50 -36.43 13.27
CA TRP A 254 -6.14 -36.49 13.78
C TRP A 254 -5.59 -37.93 13.85
N ASN A 255 -6.34 -38.88 14.43
CA ASN A 255 -5.82 -40.25 14.62
C ASN A 255 -6.07 -41.16 13.41
N SER A 256 -7.12 -40.86 12.65
CA SER A 256 -7.63 -41.71 11.56
C SER A 256 -7.63 -40.96 10.22
N CYS A 257 -6.59 -40.15 9.95
CA CYS A 257 -6.47 -39.42 8.68
C CYS A 257 -6.16 -40.37 7.53
N ASN A 258 -7.07 -40.46 6.56
CA ASN A 258 -6.86 -41.20 5.31
C ASN A 258 -7.35 -40.35 4.12
N PRO A 259 -6.48 -39.49 3.56
CA PRO A 259 -6.83 -38.63 2.43
C PRO A 259 -7.20 -39.46 1.19
N ASP A 260 -8.26 -39.07 0.49
CA ASP A 260 -8.58 -39.66 -0.81
C ASP A 260 -7.51 -39.26 -1.83
N SER A 261 -6.82 -40.26 -2.40
CA SER A 261 -5.80 -40.07 -3.44
C SER A 261 -6.27 -39.22 -4.63
N ALA A 262 -7.56 -39.25 -4.98
CA ALA A 262 -8.12 -38.46 -6.08
C ALA A 262 -8.21 -36.96 -5.75
N CYS A 263 -8.25 -36.61 -4.46
CA CYS A 263 -8.43 -35.26 -3.93
C CYS A 263 -7.14 -34.66 -3.35
N ARG A 264 -6.02 -35.38 -3.44
CA ARG A 264 -4.73 -34.86 -2.99
C ARG A 264 -4.22 -33.79 -3.95
N SER A 265 -3.77 -32.67 -3.37
CA SER A 265 -3.01 -31.62 -4.03
C SER A 265 -1.53 -31.78 -3.69
N ARG A 266 -0.70 -32.14 -4.66
CA ARG A 266 0.75 -32.23 -4.45
C ARG A 266 1.38 -30.86 -4.27
N ASN A 267 0.91 -29.86 -4.99
CA ASN A 267 1.40 -28.48 -4.89
C ASN A 267 1.13 -27.88 -3.50
N ARG A 268 -0.05 -28.11 -2.91
CA ARG A 268 -0.34 -27.65 -1.54
C ARG A 268 0.43 -28.42 -0.48
N GLU A 269 0.60 -29.73 -0.66
CA GLU A 269 1.44 -30.53 0.24
C GLU A 269 2.90 -30.06 0.22
N TRP A 270 3.45 -29.83 -0.97
CA TRP A 270 4.78 -29.26 -1.16
C TRP A 270 4.87 -27.88 -0.52
N TYR A 271 3.90 -26.99 -0.79
CA TYR A 271 3.86 -25.66 -0.22
C TYR A 271 3.90 -25.67 1.31
N LEU A 272 3.05 -26.47 1.97
CA LEU A 272 3.09 -26.58 3.43
C LEU A 272 4.38 -27.24 3.93
N TYR A 273 4.89 -28.25 3.23
CA TYR A 273 6.13 -28.93 3.61
C TYR A 273 7.32 -27.97 3.60
N GLN A 274 7.51 -27.19 2.52
CA GLN A 274 8.57 -26.19 2.46
C GLN A 274 8.41 -25.10 3.53
N GLN A 275 7.19 -24.58 3.75
CA GLN A 275 6.97 -23.47 4.68
C GLN A 275 7.23 -23.89 6.13
N LEU A 276 6.71 -25.04 6.53
CA LEU A 276 6.91 -25.58 7.89
C LEU A 276 8.37 -26.02 8.12
N TYR A 277 9.02 -26.59 7.10
CA TYR A 277 10.45 -26.91 7.16
C TYR A 277 11.31 -25.65 7.35
N LEU A 278 11.09 -24.61 6.51
CA LEU A 278 11.85 -23.36 6.55
C LEU A 278 11.62 -22.59 7.85
N ASN A 279 10.39 -22.55 8.34
CA ASN A 279 10.10 -21.98 9.65
C ASN A 279 10.89 -22.72 10.76
N LEU A 280 10.86 -24.05 10.77
CA LEU A 280 11.62 -24.84 11.74
C LEU A 280 13.14 -24.63 11.59
N LYS A 281 13.63 -24.47 10.36
CA LYS A 281 15.04 -24.15 10.07
C LYS A 281 15.47 -22.81 10.66
N LEU A 282 14.62 -21.76 10.62
CA LEU A 282 14.93 -20.47 11.27
C LEU A 282 15.25 -20.63 12.76
N ARG A 283 14.62 -21.58 13.45
CA ARG A 283 14.95 -21.91 14.85
C ARG A 283 16.40 -22.39 15.00
N PHE A 284 16.85 -23.22 14.08
CA PHE A 284 18.20 -23.77 14.10
C PHE A 284 19.25 -22.78 13.57
N TYR A 285 18.88 -21.85 12.69
CA TYR A 285 19.70 -20.67 12.40
C TYR A 285 19.94 -19.85 13.66
N GLU A 286 18.89 -19.55 14.42
CA GLU A 286 19.01 -18.82 15.67
C GLU A 286 19.90 -19.55 16.69
N GLU A 287 19.73 -20.86 16.84
CA GLU A 287 20.59 -21.66 17.73
C GLU A 287 22.05 -21.65 17.30
N ALA A 288 22.35 -21.91 16.02
CA ALA A 288 23.72 -21.90 15.51
C ALA A 288 24.37 -20.50 15.61
N ARG A 289 23.60 -19.44 15.36
CA ARG A 289 24.06 -18.06 15.41
C ARG A 289 24.39 -17.64 16.85
N ARG A 290 23.50 -17.92 17.81
CA ARG A 290 23.67 -17.56 19.23
C ARG A 290 24.75 -18.37 19.93
N THR A 291 24.99 -19.61 19.49
CA THR A 291 26.06 -20.48 19.99
C THR A 291 27.38 -20.32 19.24
N SER A 292 27.43 -19.42 18.25
CA SER A 292 28.64 -19.13 17.47
C SER A 292 29.76 -18.58 18.35
N SER A 293 31.00 -18.96 18.03
CA SER A 293 32.20 -18.39 18.68
C SER A 293 32.49 -16.95 18.25
N ASN A 294 31.85 -16.45 17.18
CA ASN A 294 31.99 -15.08 16.73
C ASN A 294 31.00 -14.17 17.50
N PRO A 295 31.48 -13.19 18.30
CA PRO A 295 30.61 -12.34 19.10
C PRO A 295 29.68 -11.44 18.26
N ILE A 296 30.03 -11.15 16.99
CA ILE A 296 29.15 -10.42 16.06
C ILE A 296 27.88 -11.23 15.81
N PHE A 297 28.01 -12.56 15.68
CA PHE A 297 26.86 -13.44 15.47
C PHE A 297 26.17 -13.77 16.77
N ALA A 298 26.91 -14.13 17.83
CA ALA A 298 26.32 -14.53 19.11
C ALA A 298 25.43 -13.45 19.74
N ASN A 299 25.82 -12.17 19.60
CA ASN A 299 25.10 -11.04 20.19
C ASN A 299 24.09 -10.37 19.22
N CYS A 300 23.98 -10.87 17.98
CA CYS A 300 23.01 -10.34 17.02
C CYS A 300 21.58 -10.66 17.50
N THR A 301 20.65 -9.72 17.38
CA THR A 301 19.24 -9.93 17.76
C THR A 301 18.40 -8.88 17.04
N ASN A 302 17.28 -9.28 16.43
CA ASN A 302 16.33 -8.36 15.82
C ASN A 302 14.87 -8.60 16.28
N CYS A 303 14.62 -9.48 17.26
CA CYS A 303 13.31 -9.66 17.90
C CYS A 303 12.65 -8.39 18.44
N TYR A 304 13.39 -7.29 18.61
CA TYR A 304 12.84 -6.01 19.07
C TYR A 304 12.34 -5.11 17.91
N ILE A 305 12.60 -5.50 16.66
CA ILE A 305 12.15 -4.83 15.44
C ILE A 305 10.77 -5.37 15.09
N GLY A 306 9.85 -4.46 14.78
CA GLY A 306 8.41 -4.66 14.60
C GLY A 306 7.96 -5.68 13.55
N LYS A 307 7.11 -5.22 12.61
CA LYS A 307 6.36 -6.08 11.68
C LYS A 307 7.31 -6.80 10.72
N ASP A 308 7.18 -8.12 10.67
CA ASP A 308 7.82 -8.95 9.64
C ASP A 308 7.10 -8.75 8.31
N LEU A 309 7.82 -8.33 7.26
CA LEU A 309 7.27 -8.18 5.90
C LEU A 309 6.95 -9.52 5.23
N LEU A 310 7.58 -10.61 5.70
CA LEU A 310 7.40 -11.96 5.18
C LEU A 310 6.97 -12.91 6.29
N GLY A 311 6.20 -12.39 7.25
CA GLY A 311 5.48 -13.23 8.17
C GLY A 311 4.67 -14.24 7.36
N LEU A 312 4.39 -15.38 7.96
CA LEU A 312 3.42 -16.37 7.49
C LEU A 312 1.99 -15.78 7.39
N THR A 313 1.80 -14.49 7.11
CA THR A 313 0.57 -13.70 7.08
C THR A 313 -0.33 -14.02 5.89
N GLY A 314 0.11 -14.83 4.93
CA GLY A 314 -0.80 -15.55 4.04
C GLY A 314 -1.65 -16.59 4.78
N VAL A 315 -1.18 -17.07 5.94
CA VAL A 315 -2.01 -17.70 6.97
C VAL A 315 -2.37 -16.61 7.97
N LYS A 316 -3.63 -16.16 7.98
CA LYS A 316 -4.14 -15.38 9.11
C LYS A 316 -3.93 -16.19 10.38
N ILE A 317 -2.93 -15.83 11.20
CA ILE A 317 -2.78 -16.32 12.56
C ILE A 317 -3.33 -15.22 13.46
N PRO A 318 -4.53 -15.38 14.05
CA PRO A 318 -4.95 -14.53 15.14
C PRO A 318 -3.99 -14.77 16.30
N ALA A 319 -3.07 -13.84 16.52
CA ALA A 319 -2.49 -13.66 17.83
C ALA A 319 -3.64 -13.13 18.71
N ASP A 320 -4.31 -14.00 19.44
CA ASP A 320 -5.13 -13.53 20.55
C ASP A 320 -5.18 -14.53 21.70
N THR A 321 -4.61 -14.08 22.82
CA THR A 321 -4.63 -14.69 24.14
C THR A 321 -6.04 -14.75 24.70
N VAL A 322 -6.84 -15.81 24.52
CA VAL A 322 -7.98 -16.07 25.43
C VAL A 322 -8.37 -17.55 25.57
N ALA A 323 -8.38 -17.99 26.85
CA ALA A 323 -9.17 -19.05 27.50
C ALA A 323 -9.47 -20.36 26.74
N TYR A 324 -8.89 -21.44 27.29
CA TYR A 324 -9.42 -22.81 27.23
C TYR A 324 -10.94 -22.83 27.44
N VAL A 325 -11.70 -23.26 26.42
CA VAL A 325 -13.09 -23.70 26.60
C VAL A 325 -13.15 -25.20 26.38
N SER A 326 -13.75 -25.86 27.35
CA SER A 326 -13.80 -27.31 27.55
C SER A 326 -14.34 -28.11 26.36
N PHE A 327 -13.63 -29.17 26.00
CA PHE A 327 -14.15 -30.31 25.25
C PHE A 327 -15.42 -30.86 25.94
N ALA A 328 -16.54 -30.96 25.20
CA ALA A 328 -17.66 -31.80 25.59
C ALA A 328 -17.31 -33.26 25.23
N PRO A 329 -17.06 -34.14 26.22
CA PRO A 329 -16.54 -35.47 25.94
C PRO A 329 -17.63 -36.42 25.39
N PRO A 330 -17.23 -37.48 24.65
CA PRO A 330 -18.07 -38.66 24.46
C PRO A 330 -18.48 -39.21 25.83
N THR A 331 -19.72 -39.70 25.93
CA THR A 331 -20.41 -40.15 27.15
C THR A 331 -19.79 -41.38 27.86
N THR A 332 -18.53 -41.73 27.56
CA THR A 332 -17.80 -42.89 28.09
C THR A 332 -16.49 -42.55 28.82
N CYS A 333 -16.19 -41.27 29.09
CA CYS A 333 -14.98 -40.87 29.82
C CYS A 333 -15.06 -41.25 31.30
N ASN A 334 -13.96 -41.80 31.86
CA ASN A 334 -13.84 -42.12 33.28
C ASN A 334 -13.31 -40.86 34.00
N TYR A 335 -14.15 -40.21 34.81
CA TYR A 335 -13.90 -38.86 35.34
C TYR A 335 -12.98 -38.79 36.58
N ALA A 336 -12.39 -39.90 37.02
CA ALA A 336 -11.53 -39.94 38.19
C ALA A 336 -10.42 -40.97 38.03
N CYS A 337 -9.34 -40.60 37.34
CA CYS A 337 -8.12 -41.39 37.30
C CYS A 337 -7.24 -41.06 38.51
N ALA A 338 -6.54 -42.08 39.03
CA ALA A 338 -5.65 -41.91 40.18
C ALA A 338 -4.42 -41.07 39.82
N GLU A 339 -3.77 -40.47 40.80
CA GLU A 339 -2.39 -40.00 40.60
C GLU A 339 -1.47 -41.18 40.24
N GLY A 340 -0.38 -40.89 39.54
CA GLY A 340 0.60 -41.89 39.14
C GLY A 340 1.14 -41.69 37.73
N THR A 341 1.84 -42.72 37.24
CA THR A 341 2.48 -42.69 35.92
C THR A 341 1.56 -43.28 34.86
N TYR A 342 1.43 -42.57 33.75
CA TYR A 342 0.64 -42.97 32.60
C TYR A 342 1.47 -42.93 31.32
N SER A 343 1.25 -43.89 30.42
CA SER A 343 1.76 -43.85 29.05
C SER A 343 0.64 -43.34 28.14
N PRO A 344 0.75 -42.13 27.56
CA PRO A 344 -0.25 -41.61 26.63
C PRO A 344 -0.38 -42.56 25.43
N TYR A 345 -1.62 -42.90 25.08
CA TYR A 345 -1.91 -43.78 23.95
C TYR A 345 -1.49 -43.13 22.63
N GLY A 346 -0.73 -43.87 21.82
CA GLY A 346 -0.22 -43.38 20.55
C GLY A 346 1.00 -42.45 20.66
N ARG A 347 1.64 -42.35 21.84
CA ARG A 347 2.92 -41.66 22.04
C ARG A 347 3.99 -42.61 22.58
N PRO A 348 4.53 -43.51 21.74
CA PRO A 348 5.56 -44.44 22.19
C PRO A 348 6.78 -43.67 22.67
N GLY A 349 7.26 -44.02 23.86
CA GLY A 349 8.41 -43.39 24.47
C GLY A 349 8.11 -42.18 25.36
N ILE A 350 6.87 -41.69 25.39
CA ILE A 350 6.44 -40.68 26.36
C ILE A 350 5.75 -41.36 27.55
N SER A 351 6.04 -40.88 28.75
CA SER A 351 5.26 -41.17 29.95
C SER A 351 5.09 -39.91 30.78
N VAL A 352 3.92 -39.76 31.39
CA VAL A 352 3.56 -38.61 32.22
C VAL A 352 3.29 -39.06 33.65
N TYR A 353 3.86 -38.35 34.61
CA TYR A 353 3.55 -38.49 36.03
C TYR A 353 2.56 -37.40 36.42
N VAL A 354 1.43 -37.79 36.99
CA VAL A 354 0.34 -36.89 37.37
C VAL A 354 0.14 -36.94 38.88
N GLU A 355 0.19 -35.79 39.56
CA GLU A 355 -0.02 -35.64 41.02
C GLU A 355 -1.09 -34.56 41.26
N TYR A 356 -2.09 -34.82 42.10
CA TYR A 356 -3.10 -33.81 42.43
C TYR A 356 -2.52 -32.73 43.35
N GLY A 357 -2.83 -31.46 43.10
CA GLY A 357 -2.26 -30.36 43.88
C GLY A 357 -2.92 -29.02 43.62
N VAL A 358 -2.24 -27.94 44.03
CA VAL A 358 -2.62 -26.54 43.75
C VAL A 358 -1.44 -25.83 43.08
N PRO A 359 -1.66 -24.73 42.33
CA PRO A 359 -0.60 -24.12 41.50
C PRO A 359 0.56 -23.55 42.32
N THR A 360 0.36 -23.31 43.62
CA THR A 360 1.33 -22.68 44.51
C THR A 360 2.25 -23.67 45.21
N THR A 361 1.98 -24.99 45.12
CA THR A 361 2.79 -26.04 45.77
C THR A 361 3.19 -27.08 44.72
N PRO A 362 4.47 -27.13 44.31
CA PRO A 362 4.97 -28.09 43.32
C PRO A 362 4.75 -29.56 43.71
N ALA A 363 4.73 -30.44 42.71
CA ALA A 363 4.72 -31.89 42.87
C ALA A 363 5.85 -32.38 43.79
N SER A 364 5.53 -33.24 44.74
CA SER A 364 6.44 -33.65 45.82
C SER A 364 7.07 -35.02 45.63
N ASP A 365 6.44 -35.91 44.84
CA ASP A 365 6.84 -37.30 44.66
C ASP A 365 7.25 -37.63 43.19
N VAL A 366 7.89 -36.67 42.51
CA VAL A 366 8.29 -36.79 41.10
C VAL A 366 9.30 -37.93 40.90
N PRO A 367 9.00 -38.94 40.06
CA PRO A 367 9.92 -40.06 39.79
C PRO A 367 11.24 -39.62 39.13
N ALA A 368 12.30 -40.40 39.33
CA ALA A 368 13.60 -40.13 38.71
C ALA A 368 13.52 -40.05 37.18
N ASN A 369 14.21 -39.06 36.60
CA ASN A 369 14.23 -38.70 35.17
C ASN A 369 12.97 -38.00 34.63
N TYR A 370 11.89 -37.89 35.42
CA TYR A 370 10.75 -37.04 35.06
C TYR A 370 11.03 -35.59 35.46
N GLY A 371 10.51 -34.64 34.70
CA GLY A 371 10.50 -33.24 35.11
C GLY A 371 9.63 -32.37 34.21
N GLY A 372 9.89 -31.06 34.17
CA GLY A 372 9.07 -30.12 33.39
C GLY A 372 7.64 -30.03 33.94
N CYS A 373 7.50 -30.20 35.26
CA CYS A 373 6.22 -30.28 35.94
C CYS A 373 5.43 -28.98 35.75
N ARG A 374 4.27 -29.05 35.11
CA ARG A 374 3.35 -27.91 34.94
C ARG A 374 2.05 -28.18 35.67
N TYR A 375 1.50 -27.15 36.28
CA TYR A 375 0.18 -27.22 36.90
C TYR A 375 -0.91 -26.98 35.85
N TYR A 376 -1.92 -27.84 35.85
CA TYR A 376 -3.09 -27.76 34.99
C TYR A 376 -4.36 -27.73 35.85
N SER A 377 -5.21 -26.73 35.62
CA SER A 377 -6.56 -26.68 36.21
C SER A 377 -7.45 -27.81 35.66
N ALA A 378 -7.25 -28.19 34.39
CA ALA A 378 -7.78 -29.40 33.78
C ALA A 378 -6.74 -29.99 32.81
N TYR A 379 -6.53 -31.30 32.84
CA TYR A 379 -5.60 -32.01 31.96
C TYR A 379 -6.23 -33.29 31.42
N ASP A 380 -6.24 -33.43 30.10
CA ASP A 380 -6.81 -34.58 29.41
C ASP A 380 -5.72 -35.50 28.86
N LEU A 381 -5.86 -36.79 29.13
CA LEU A 381 -4.92 -37.81 28.71
C LEU A 381 -5.64 -39.00 28.07
N LYS A 382 -5.27 -39.34 26.83
CA LYS A 382 -5.76 -40.55 26.17
C LYS A 382 -4.93 -41.75 26.66
N THR A 383 -5.58 -42.78 27.21
CA THR A 383 -4.91 -43.98 27.77
C THR A 383 -5.12 -45.25 26.94
N GLY A 384 -5.99 -45.19 25.93
CA GLY A 384 -6.26 -46.27 24.99
C GLY A 384 -7.01 -45.78 23.76
N SER A 385 -7.34 -46.67 22.83
CA SER A 385 -8.09 -46.32 21.62
C SER A 385 -9.42 -45.62 21.92
N ASN A 386 -10.12 -46.06 22.98
CA ASN A 386 -11.41 -45.54 23.44
C ASN A 386 -11.44 -45.16 24.93
N THR A 387 -10.27 -45.04 25.58
CA THR A 387 -10.19 -44.71 27.02
C THR A 387 -9.37 -43.44 27.22
N SER A 388 -9.87 -42.57 28.10
CA SER A 388 -9.24 -41.30 28.47
C SER A 388 -9.41 -41.03 29.96
N CYS A 389 -8.51 -40.23 30.49
CA CYS A 389 -8.50 -39.70 31.84
C CYS A 389 -8.55 -38.17 31.76
N ARG A 390 -9.53 -37.58 32.47
CA ARG A 390 -9.53 -36.14 32.74
C ARG A 390 -9.13 -35.93 34.19
N PHE A 391 -8.13 -35.09 34.39
CA PHE A 391 -7.63 -34.68 35.68
C PHE A 391 -7.97 -33.21 35.92
N TYR A 392 -8.20 -32.83 37.17
CA TYR A 392 -8.43 -31.44 37.55
C TYR A 392 -7.46 -31.06 38.66
N ASN A 393 -6.89 -29.86 38.55
CA ASN A 393 -5.94 -29.33 39.53
C ASN A 393 -4.77 -30.31 39.79
N VAL A 394 -4.00 -30.59 38.75
CA VAL A 394 -2.89 -31.55 38.80
C VAL A 394 -1.58 -30.93 38.35
N TRP A 395 -0.50 -31.39 38.94
CA TRP A 395 0.84 -31.27 38.38
C TRP A 395 1.09 -32.43 37.43
N VAL A 396 1.63 -32.12 36.25
CA VAL A 396 1.99 -33.10 35.24
C VAL A 396 3.46 -32.94 34.91
N CYS A 397 4.26 -33.97 35.19
CA CYS A 397 5.67 -34.07 34.84
C CYS A 397 5.85 -35.09 33.71
N THR A 398 6.81 -34.89 32.82
CA THR A 398 6.99 -35.69 31.61
C THR A 398 8.34 -36.42 31.63
N TYR A 399 8.36 -37.57 30.96
CA TYR A 399 9.57 -38.33 30.63
C TYR A 399 9.47 -38.80 29.18
N ASP A 400 10.56 -38.61 28.44
CA ASP A 400 10.75 -39.01 27.06
C ASP A 400 11.99 -39.93 26.94
N THR A 401 11.74 -41.17 26.56
CA THR A 401 12.78 -42.18 26.31
C THR A 401 13.75 -41.81 25.19
N ILE A 402 13.37 -40.93 24.25
CA ILE A 402 14.23 -40.50 23.14
C ILE A 402 15.42 -39.69 23.67
N CYS A 403 15.19 -38.87 24.70
CA CYS A 403 16.22 -38.02 25.31
C CYS A 403 16.75 -38.59 26.64
N GLY A 404 16.25 -39.76 27.10
CA GLY A 404 16.68 -40.39 28.35
C GLY A 404 16.27 -39.62 29.62
N GLY A 405 15.23 -38.79 29.54
CA GLY A 405 14.79 -37.84 30.57
C GLY A 405 13.60 -37.03 30.07
N ILE A 406 13.35 -35.83 30.55
CA ILE A 406 12.64 -34.88 29.70
C ILE A 406 13.54 -34.66 28.48
N CYS A 407 13.00 -34.68 27.25
CA CYS A 407 13.60 -33.84 26.23
C CYS A 407 13.39 -32.44 26.77
N GLU A 408 14.38 -31.92 27.50
CA GLU A 408 14.25 -30.63 28.14
C GLU A 408 13.68 -29.67 27.09
N ASP A 409 12.58 -29.00 27.43
CA ASP A 409 12.17 -27.76 26.78
C ASP A 409 13.20 -26.67 27.18
N THR A 410 14.49 -27.00 27.09
CA THR A 410 15.64 -26.12 27.07
C THR A 410 16.04 -25.79 25.65
N ASP A 411 15.30 -26.28 24.64
CA ASP A 411 15.27 -25.60 23.36
C ASP A 411 14.95 -24.14 23.69
N PRO A 412 15.89 -23.20 23.50
CA PRO A 412 15.66 -21.84 23.92
C PRO A 412 14.42 -21.35 23.18
N VAL A 413 13.44 -20.84 23.91
CA VAL A 413 12.28 -20.20 23.28
C VAL A 413 12.82 -18.93 22.63
N TYR A 414 13.18 -19.05 21.35
CA TYR A 414 13.51 -17.91 20.52
C TYR A 414 12.19 -17.20 20.24
N VAL A 415 11.92 -16.17 21.03
CA VAL A 415 10.75 -15.34 20.84
C VAL A 415 10.93 -14.54 19.55
N SER A 416 9.94 -14.61 18.65
CA SER A 416 9.89 -13.77 17.45
C SER A 416 9.76 -12.28 17.78
N VAL A 417 9.33 -11.97 19.01
CA VAL A 417 9.18 -10.62 19.54
C VAL A 417 9.70 -10.58 20.97
N CYS A 418 10.53 -9.60 21.30
CA CYS A 418 11.05 -9.41 22.67
C CYS A 418 10.70 -8.03 23.25
N PRO A 419 9.48 -7.83 23.77
CA PRO A 419 9.02 -6.55 24.30
C PRO A 419 9.82 -6.04 25.51
N GLU A 420 10.49 -6.95 26.22
CA GLU A 420 11.35 -6.63 27.37
C GLU A 420 12.69 -6.02 26.97
N ASN A 421 13.07 -6.08 25.69
CA ASN A 421 14.30 -5.49 25.20
C ASN A 421 14.23 -3.95 25.29
N PRO A 422 15.23 -3.25 25.84
CA PRO A 422 15.22 -1.79 25.94
C PRO A 422 15.02 -1.05 24.61
N GLN A 423 15.40 -1.67 23.48
CA GLN A 423 15.24 -1.10 22.15
C GLN A 423 13.81 -1.27 21.60
N TYR A 424 12.98 -2.14 22.17
CA TYR A 424 11.66 -2.46 21.61
C TYR A 424 10.78 -1.22 21.38
N ALA A 425 10.73 -0.30 22.33
CA ALA A 425 9.92 0.91 22.24
C ALA A 425 10.21 1.74 20.97
N ASN A 426 11.48 1.76 20.55
CA ASN A 426 11.96 2.55 19.42
C ASN A 426 11.81 1.81 18.09
N TYR A 427 11.88 0.48 18.09
CA TYR A 427 11.92 -0.33 16.86
C TYR A 427 10.61 -1.12 16.58
N GLN A 428 9.65 -1.16 17.50
CA GLN A 428 8.40 -1.94 17.38
C GLN A 428 7.51 -1.60 16.17
N ASN A 429 7.64 -0.39 15.60
CA ASN A 429 6.89 0.04 14.41
C ASN A 429 7.69 -0.11 13.12
N LYS A 430 8.91 -0.65 13.22
CA LYS A 430 9.81 -0.84 12.10
C LYS A 430 9.56 -2.19 11.41
N ILE A 431 9.78 -2.22 10.12
CA ILE A 431 9.83 -3.37 9.24
C ILE A 431 11.14 -4.12 9.44
N ARG A 432 11.02 -5.43 9.66
CA ARG A 432 12.13 -6.37 9.73
C ARG A 432 12.51 -6.89 8.34
N ARG A 433 13.81 -6.97 8.03
CA ARG A 433 14.33 -7.48 6.74
C ARG A 433 14.79 -8.94 6.80
N TYR A 434 15.16 -9.43 7.98
CA TYR A 434 15.50 -10.82 8.24
C TYR A 434 14.51 -11.46 9.22
N PRO A 435 13.61 -12.35 8.77
CA PRO A 435 12.62 -12.97 9.66
C PRO A 435 13.28 -13.82 10.75
N GLU A 436 12.62 -13.93 11.91
CA GLU A 436 13.02 -14.88 12.97
C GLU A 436 12.08 -16.08 12.99
N TYR A 437 12.45 -17.10 13.75
CA TYR A 437 11.58 -18.23 14.06
C TYR A 437 10.25 -17.76 14.65
N VAL A 438 9.14 -18.19 14.04
CA VAL A 438 7.79 -18.00 14.58
C VAL A 438 7.37 -19.29 15.28
N ASN A 439 7.02 -19.22 16.57
CA ASN A 439 6.45 -20.35 17.29
C ASN A 439 5.05 -20.69 16.72
N ALA A 440 4.90 -21.91 16.19
CA ALA A 440 3.68 -22.41 15.57
C ALA A 440 2.73 -23.21 16.50
N ASP A 441 2.98 -23.23 17.81
CA ASP A 441 2.19 -23.97 18.82
C ASP A 441 0.70 -23.63 18.75
N SER A 442 0.39 -22.34 18.56
CA SER A 442 -0.99 -21.85 18.47
C SER A 442 -1.71 -22.35 17.23
N PHE A 443 -1.03 -22.40 16.08
CA PHE A 443 -1.55 -22.93 14.82
C PHE A 443 -1.86 -24.42 14.95
N ILE A 444 -0.95 -25.19 15.54
CA ILE A 444 -1.09 -26.64 15.72
C ILE A 444 -2.13 -26.98 16.78
N GLY A 445 -2.16 -26.21 17.87
CA GLY A 445 -3.25 -26.22 18.85
C GLY A 445 -4.59 -25.96 18.18
N GLY A 446 -4.65 -25.02 17.23
CA GLY A 446 -5.83 -24.75 16.42
C GLY A 446 -6.25 -25.93 15.53
N VAL A 447 -5.30 -26.57 14.84
CA VAL A 447 -5.58 -27.76 13.99
C VAL A 447 -6.02 -28.97 14.84
N SER A 448 -5.53 -29.09 16.08
CA SER A 448 -5.84 -30.20 16.98
C SER A 448 -7.06 -30.00 17.89
N ALA A 449 -7.46 -28.74 18.16
CA ALA A 449 -8.54 -28.42 19.10
C ALA A 449 -9.90 -28.13 18.44
N ASN A 450 -9.97 -27.82 17.14
CA ASN A 450 -11.15 -27.15 16.61
C ASN A 450 -12.14 -28.05 15.88
N ASN A 451 -13.36 -28.03 16.43
CA ASN A 451 -14.58 -27.93 15.67
C ASN A 451 -14.53 -26.61 14.83
N PRO A 452 -14.67 -26.65 13.50
CA PRO A 452 -14.49 -25.51 12.57
C PRO A 452 -15.26 -24.22 12.86
N ALA A 453 -16.31 -24.26 13.69
CA ALA A 453 -17.11 -23.09 14.02
C ALA A 453 -16.29 -21.98 14.70
N GLN A 454 -15.36 -22.31 15.61
CA GLN A 454 -14.73 -21.33 16.50
C GLN A 454 -13.54 -20.58 15.89
N GLN A 455 -12.76 -21.23 15.02
CA GLN A 455 -11.63 -20.58 14.31
C GLN A 455 -12.11 -19.55 13.27
N SER A 456 -13.29 -19.79 12.71
CA SER A 456 -13.90 -18.88 11.76
C SER A 456 -14.33 -17.56 12.43
N ASP A 457 -14.63 -17.54 13.73
CA ASP A 457 -15.22 -16.38 14.40
C ASP A 457 -14.21 -15.33 14.90
N SER A 458 -12.99 -15.73 15.30
CA SER A 458 -11.93 -14.78 15.68
C SER A 458 -11.29 -14.09 14.46
N SER A 459 -11.04 -14.84 13.38
CA SER A 459 -10.58 -14.29 12.10
C SER A 459 -11.63 -13.39 11.44
N LYS A 460 -12.92 -13.74 11.57
CA LYS A 460 -14.06 -12.86 11.21
C LYS A 460 -14.01 -11.55 11.99
N SER A 461 -13.75 -11.63 13.29
CA SER A 461 -13.78 -10.46 14.17
C SER A 461 -12.69 -9.44 13.82
N ALA A 462 -11.47 -9.88 13.50
CA ALA A 462 -10.38 -9.00 13.09
C ALA A 462 -10.70 -8.26 11.76
N ILE A 463 -11.26 -8.97 10.77
CA ILE A 463 -11.70 -8.38 9.48
C ILE A 463 -12.83 -7.37 9.69
N ILE A 464 -13.76 -7.67 10.60
CA ILE A 464 -14.87 -6.77 10.91
C ILE A 464 -14.37 -5.49 11.62
N ILE A 465 -13.34 -5.60 12.47
CA ILE A 465 -12.70 -4.45 13.13
C ILE A 465 -12.03 -3.54 12.10
N GLU A 466 -11.20 -4.11 11.22
CA GLU A 466 -10.51 -3.36 10.15
C GLU A 466 -11.50 -2.67 9.20
N CYS A 467 -12.58 -3.36 8.83
CA CYS A 467 -13.66 -2.79 8.03
C CYS A 467 -14.30 -1.56 8.71
N LYS A 468 -14.52 -1.63 10.03
CA LYS A 468 -15.08 -0.52 10.80
C LYS A 468 -14.14 0.68 10.82
N GLU A 469 -12.84 0.45 11.02
CA GLU A 469 -11.83 1.52 10.97
C GLU A 469 -11.78 2.19 9.60
N ASN A 470 -11.91 1.41 8.52
CA ASN A 470 -12.00 1.96 7.18
C ASN A 470 -13.28 2.81 6.96
N CYS A 471 -14.44 2.35 7.43
CA CYS A 471 -15.68 3.15 7.38
C CYS A 471 -15.52 4.50 8.11
N GLU A 472 -14.84 4.52 9.25
CA GLU A 472 -14.56 5.75 10.00
C GLU A 472 -13.58 6.67 9.25
N ALA A 473 -12.53 6.11 8.65
CA ALA A 473 -11.54 6.86 7.87
C ALA A 473 -12.11 7.48 6.59
N GLN A 474 -13.00 6.76 5.88
CA GLN A 474 -13.62 7.23 4.64
C GLN A 474 -14.70 8.29 4.87
N ALA A 475 -15.26 8.36 6.08
CA ALA A 475 -16.39 9.24 6.38
C ALA A 475 -16.09 10.73 6.17
N ASP A 476 -14.86 11.18 6.37
CA ASP A 476 -14.46 12.57 6.07
C ASP A 476 -14.48 12.88 4.57
N ILE A 477 -14.13 11.89 3.74
CA ILE A 477 -14.18 12.03 2.28
C ILE A 477 -15.64 12.11 1.81
N TRP A 478 -16.52 11.25 2.34
CA TRP A 478 -17.94 11.27 2.00
C TRP A 478 -18.58 12.62 2.32
N ILE A 479 -18.32 13.16 3.52
CA ILE A 479 -18.89 14.45 3.92
C ILE A 479 -18.30 15.60 3.11
N LYS A 480 -17.03 15.52 2.70
CA LYS A 480 -16.43 16.51 1.78
C LYS A 480 -17.13 16.49 0.42
N GLN A 481 -17.41 15.30 -0.14
CA GLN A 481 -18.12 15.14 -1.41
C GLN A 481 -19.58 15.60 -1.30
N LEU A 482 -20.24 15.29 -0.19
CA LEU A 482 -21.59 15.76 0.14
C LEU A 482 -21.61 17.21 0.68
N GLY A 483 -20.50 17.94 0.65
CA GLY A 483 -20.42 19.30 1.21
C GLY A 483 -21.33 20.32 0.51
N ARG A 484 -21.78 20.01 -0.72
CA ARG A 484 -22.79 20.80 -1.46
C ARG A 484 -24.21 20.58 -0.95
N CYS A 485 -24.47 19.54 -0.16
CA CYS A 485 -25.79 19.20 0.37
C CYS A 485 -26.32 20.18 1.43
N SER A 486 -25.44 20.70 2.28
CA SER A 486 -25.82 21.62 3.36
C SER A 486 -24.60 22.41 3.83
N SER A 487 -24.79 23.69 4.14
CA SER A 487 -23.77 24.52 4.80
C SER A 487 -23.80 24.41 6.33
N ASP A 488 -24.76 23.66 6.90
CA ASP A 488 -24.86 23.46 8.35
C ASP A 488 -23.93 22.34 8.82
N SER A 489 -22.82 22.74 9.46
CA SER A 489 -21.83 21.82 10.02
C SER A 489 -22.39 20.83 11.04
N THR A 490 -23.50 21.18 11.72
CA THR A 490 -24.15 20.30 12.69
C THR A 490 -24.91 19.18 11.99
N GLN A 491 -25.66 19.51 10.94
CA GLN A 491 -26.35 18.50 10.13
C GLN A 491 -25.36 17.57 9.42
N LEU A 492 -24.26 18.12 8.90
CA LEU A 492 -23.19 17.32 8.28
C LEU A 492 -22.52 16.38 9.29
N ALA A 493 -22.35 16.80 10.55
CA ALA A 493 -21.81 15.92 11.61
C ALA A 493 -22.77 14.77 11.96
N VAL A 494 -24.08 15.03 12.03
CA VAL A 494 -25.10 13.99 12.26
C VAL A 494 -25.17 13.04 11.07
N LEU A 495 -25.09 13.56 9.84
CA LEU A 495 -25.02 12.75 8.63
C LEU A 495 -23.77 11.86 8.65
N LYS A 496 -22.60 12.40 8.98
CA LYS A 496 -21.35 11.61 9.10
C LYS A 496 -21.52 10.40 10.01
N ALA A 497 -22.10 10.61 11.19
CA ALA A 497 -22.33 9.55 12.16
C ALA A 497 -23.29 8.47 11.64
N ALA A 498 -24.37 8.88 10.96
CA ALA A 498 -25.33 7.96 10.35
C ALA A 498 -24.70 7.10 9.23
N LEU A 499 -23.85 7.71 8.38
CA LEU A 499 -23.16 6.99 7.30
C LEU A 499 -22.15 5.97 7.87
N ILE A 500 -21.40 6.33 8.91
CA ILE A 500 -20.49 5.41 9.62
C ILE A 500 -21.27 4.23 10.20
N GLU A 501 -22.44 4.48 10.82
CA GLU A 501 -23.26 3.41 11.38
C GLU A 501 -23.71 2.42 10.30
N ILE A 502 -24.27 2.92 9.19
CA ILE A 502 -24.74 2.06 8.08
C ILE A 502 -23.57 1.24 7.51
N CYS A 503 -22.43 1.89 7.24
CA CYS A 503 -21.23 1.24 6.71
C CYS A 503 -20.69 0.17 7.67
N SER A 504 -20.43 0.51 8.93
CA SER A 504 -19.83 -0.41 9.89
C SER A 504 -20.72 -1.60 10.24
N ARG A 505 -22.05 -1.41 10.25
CA ARG A 505 -23.00 -2.49 10.56
C ARG A 505 -23.21 -3.48 9.42
N SER A 506 -22.72 -3.16 8.22
CA SER A 506 -22.72 -4.05 7.07
C SER A 506 -21.42 -4.90 6.93
N CYS A 507 -20.41 -4.60 7.75
CA CYS A 507 -19.10 -5.27 7.69
C CYS A 507 -19.20 -6.80 7.86
N SER A 508 -18.54 -7.53 6.97
CA SER A 508 -18.43 -9.00 7.02
C SER A 508 -17.21 -9.48 6.21
N ILE A 509 -16.91 -10.79 6.21
CA ILE A 509 -15.76 -11.36 5.47
C ILE A 509 -15.80 -11.00 3.97
N GLY A 510 -16.99 -10.90 3.37
CA GLY A 510 -17.18 -10.53 1.96
C GLY A 510 -17.42 -9.03 1.71
N MET A 511 -17.42 -8.20 2.77
CA MET A 511 -17.69 -6.75 2.73
C MET A 511 -16.69 -6.04 3.63
N GLN A 512 -15.41 -6.09 3.25
CA GLN A 512 -14.29 -5.60 4.04
C GLN A 512 -14.16 -4.07 4.06
N PHE A 513 -14.89 -3.38 3.17
CA PHE A 513 -14.93 -1.92 3.10
C PHE A 513 -16.30 -1.34 3.49
N GLY A 514 -17.17 -2.19 4.05
CA GLY A 514 -18.55 -1.84 4.40
C GLY A 514 -19.45 -1.59 3.18
N ALA A 515 -20.67 -1.13 3.44
CA ALA A 515 -21.72 -0.96 2.45
C ALA A 515 -22.58 0.28 2.72
N SER A 516 -23.19 0.84 1.67
CA SER A 516 -24.07 2.01 1.76
C SER A 516 -25.52 1.66 2.12
N THR A 517 -25.83 0.37 2.28
CA THR A 517 -27.14 -0.13 2.71
C THR A 517 -27.01 -1.25 3.74
N LEU A 518 -28.08 -1.50 4.49
CA LEU A 518 -28.22 -2.63 5.40
C LEU A 518 -29.28 -3.61 4.88
N PRO A 519 -29.18 -4.92 5.21
CA PRO A 519 -30.25 -5.87 4.97
C PRO A 519 -31.52 -5.50 5.73
N ASP A 520 -32.69 -5.75 5.14
CA ASP A 520 -34.00 -5.52 5.79
C ASP A 520 -34.15 -6.27 7.13
N THR A 521 -33.37 -7.34 7.34
CA THR A 521 -33.36 -8.14 8.57
C THR A 521 -32.65 -7.44 9.73
N VAL A 522 -31.90 -6.36 9.48
CA VAL A 522 -31.15 -5.60 10.48
C VAL A 522 -32.01 -4.42 10.97
N SER A 523 -32.22 -4.30 12.28
CA SER A 523 -32.94 -3.16 12.86
C SER A 523 -32.01 -1.95 12.96
N ALA A 524 -32.28 -0.89 12.20
CA ALA A 524 -31.50 0.35 12.18
C ALA A 524 -32.41 1.58 12.05
N THR A 525 -31.90 2.76 12.42
CA THR A 525 -32.62 4.03 12.25
C THR A 525 -32.73 4.44 10.79
N TYR A 526 -31.68 4.17 10.01
CA TYR A 526 -31.63 4.36 8.57
C TYR A 526 -31.03 3.10 7.94
N HIS A 527 -31.61 2.63 6.84
CA HIS A 527 -31.18 1.42 6.13
C HIS A 527 -30.32 1.73 4.92
N SER A 528 -30.23 3.00 4.49
CA SER A 528 -29.39 3.41 3.37
C SER A 528 -28.83 4.82 3.53
N PHE A 529 -27.72 5.09 2.85
CA PHE A 529 -27.13 6.43 2.77
C PHE A 529 -28.13 7.45 2.23
N GLU A 530 -28.90 7.09 1.19
CA GLU A 530 -29.92 7.96 0.61
C GLU A 530 -31.06 8.28 1.61
N GLU A 531 -31.49 7.29 2.40
CA GLU A 531 -32.48 7.51 3.47
C GLU A 531 -31.94 8.44 4.56
N ALA A 532 -30.68 8.26 4.97
CA ALA A 532 -30.05 9.12 5.97
C ALA A 532 -29.94 10.58 5.46
N ILE A 533 -29.54 10.77 4.19
CA ILE A 533 -29.49 12.10 3.54
C ILE A 533 -30.88 12.75 3.55
N LEU A 534 -31.92 12.02 3.14
CA LEU A 534 -33.30 12.52 3.11
C LEU A 534 -33.83 12.87 4.49
N ALA A 535 -33.62 12.00 5.47
CA ALA A 535 -34.18 12.16 6.80
C ALA A 535 -33.49 13.28 7.60
N ILE A 536 -32.19 13.47 7.42
CA ILE A 536 -31.39 14.44 8.18
C ILE A 536 -31.43 15.83 7.53
N LEU A 537 -31.37 15.90 6.19
CA LEU A 537 -31.31 17.17 5.45
C LEU A 537 -32.69 17.64 4.95
N GLY A 538 -33.68 16.75 4.92
CA GLY A 538 -35.07 17.05 4.58
C GLY A 538 -35.49 16.62 3.17
N PRO A 539 -36.79 16.53 2.88
CA PRO A 539 -37.35 15.91 1.68
C PRO A 539 -37.08 16.64 0.35
N GLY A 540 -36.41 17.79 0.37
CA GLY A 540 -35.96 18.53 -0.82
C GLY A 540 -34.45 18.55 -1.02
N SER A 541 -33.70 17.76 -0.23
CA SER A 541 -32.23 17.73 -0.29
C SER A 541 -31.72 16.96 -1.51
N LEU A 542 -32.44 15.94 -1.99
CA LEU A 542 -31.99 15.14 -3.12
C LEU A 542 -31.96 15.94 -4.41
N SER A 543 -30.76 16.05 -4.99
CA SER A 543 -30.49 16.71 -6.27
C SER A 543 -29.23 16.11 -6.90
N GLU A 544 -28.88 16.55 -8.11
CA GLU A 544 -27.57 16.23 -8.72
C GLU A 544 -26.39 16.65 -7.83
N SER A 545 -26.57 17.70 -7.03
CA SER A 545 -25.55 18.21 -6.10
C SER A 545 -25.62 17.58 -4.70
N CYS A 546 -26.60 16.72 -4.44
CA CYS A 546 -26.76 16.06 -3.15
C CYS A 546 -27.50 14.73 -3.30
N THR A 547 -26.74 13.66 -3.51
CA THR A 547 -27.27 12.30 -3.64
C THR A 547 -26.20 11.28 -3.27
N ALA A 548 -26.60 10.06 -2.94
CA ALA A 548 -25.67 8.99 -2.61
C ALA A 548 -24.74 8.63 -3.79
N GLU A 549 -25.19 8.81 -5.03
CA GLU A 549 -24.41 8.56 -6.26
C GLU A 549 -23.24 9.54 -6.48
N LEU A 550 -23.10 10.59 -5.68
CA LEU A 550 -21.86 11.39 -5.65
C LEU A 550 -20.70 10.63 -5.00
N LEU A 551 -21.02 9.57 -4.24
CA LEU A 551 -20.06 8.73 -3.56
C LEU A 551 -19.81 7.48 -4.40
N ALA A 552 -18.58 7.27 -4.84
CA ALA A 552 -18.23 6.02 -5.53
C ALA A 552 -18.28 4.81 -4.58
N ASN A 553 -17.98 5.03 -3.30
CA ASN A 553 -17.97 4.01 -2.24
C ASN A 553 -18.68 4.55 -0.98
N PRO A 554 -19.25 3.68 -0.14
CA PRO A 554 -19.30 2.22 -0.27
C PRO A 554 -20.48 1.74 -1.14
N TYR A 555 -20.37 0.53 -1.71
CA TYR A 555 -21.43 -0.06 -2.54
C TYR A 555 -22.60 -0.58 -1.70
N PRO A 556 -23.80 -0.80 -2.26
CA PRO A 556 -24.91 -1.40 -1.52
C PRO A 556 -24.59 -2.83 -1.03
N TYR A 557 -25.18 -3.24 0.09
CA TYR A 557 -24.91 -4.52 0.77
C TYR A 557 -24.95 -5.74 -0.18
N ASN A 558 -25.90 -5.77 -1.10
CA ASN A 558 -26.15 -6.88 -2.02
C ASN A 558 -25.56 -6.66 -3.43
N ARG A 559 -24.68 -5.66 -3.59
CA ARG A 559 -24.12 -5.23 -4.87
C ARG A 559 -22.65 -4.84 -4.74
N GLN A 560 -21.84 -5.74 -4.20
CA GLN A 560 -20.40 -5.50 -4.07
C GLN A 560 -19.68 -5.74 -5.42
N PRO A 561 -18.73 -4.87 -5.80
CA PRO A 561 -17.94 -5.04 -7.00
C PRO A 561 -16.86 -6.09 -6.80
N SER A 562 -16.52 -6.82 -7.87
CA SER A 562 -15.26 -7.55 -7.93
C SER A 562 -14.13 -6.55 -8.18
N THR A 563 -13.41 -6.16 -7.13
CA THR A 563 -12.30 -5.18 -7.22
C THR A 563 -10.98 -5.84 -7.59
N VAL A 564 -10.78 -7.08 -7.15
CA VAL A 564 -9.57 -7.89 -7.34
C VAL A 564 -9.92 -9.27 -7.86
N GLU A 565 -8.97 -9.89 -8.54
CA GLU A 565 -9.03 -11.31 -8.88
C GLU A 565 -9.15 -12.15 -7.60
N THR A 566 -10.01 -13.18 -7.63
CA THR A 566 -10.25 -14.02 -6.45
C THR A 566 -9.69 -15.41 -6.69
N TYR A 567 -8.54 -15.71 -6.08
CA TYR A 567 -7.97 -17.04 -6.10
C TYR A 567 -8.55 -17.87 -4.95
N ILE A 568 -8.93 -19.11 -5.24
CA ILE A 568 -9.46 -20.05 -4.24
C ILE A 568 -8.66 -21.35 -4.25
N THR A 569 -8.41 -21.88 -3.05
CA THR A 569 -7.84 -23.22 -2.84
C THR A 569 -8.87 -24.22 -2.30
N GLU A 570 -10.05 -23.72 -1.92
CA GLU A 570 -11.17 -24.52 -1.43
C GLU A 570 -12.50 -23.95 -1.96
N THR A 571 -13.41 -24.81 -2.41
CA THR A 571 -14.81 -24.44 -2.69
C THR A 571 -15.64 -24.49 -1.42
N ASN A 572 -16.69 -23.68 -1.37
CA ASN A 572 -17.67 -23.70 -0.29
C ASN A 572 -19.09 -23.94 -0.84
N TYR A 573 -20.06 -24.02 0.07
CA TYR A 573 -21.46 -24.27 -0.29
C TYR A 573 -22.00 -23.28 -1.33
N ASP A 574 -21.73 -21.98 -1.18
CA ASP A 574 -22.29 -20.93 -2.03
C ASP A 574 -21.72 -20.95 -3.45
N ILE A 575 -20.40 -21.17 -3.57
CA ILE A 575 -19.72 -21.39 -4.86
C ILE A 575 -20.35 -22.60 -5.57
N CYS A 576 -20.53 -23.70 -4.84
CA CYS A 576 -21.13 -24.92 -5.39
C CYS A 576 -22.59 -24.74 -5.80
N GLN A 577 -23.38 -23.93 -5.07
CA GLN A 577 -24.74 -23.57 -5.49
C GLN A 577 -24.73 -22.77 -6.80
N LYS A 578 -23.81 -21.82 -6.96
CA LYS A 578 -23.69 -21.04 -8.20
C LYS A 578 -23.29 -21.90 -9.39
N ILE A 579 -22.32 -22.80 -9.23
CA ILE A 579 -21.94 -23.74 -10.31
C ILE A 579 -23.13 -24.61 -10.70
N ASN A 580 -23.86 -25.15 -9.73
CA ASN A 580 -25.04 -25.97 -9.99
C ASN A 580 -26.15 -25.20 -10.71
N PHE A 581 -26.37 -23.93 -10.37
CA PHE A 581 -27.30 -23.06 -11.07
C PHE A 581 -26.99 -22.98 -12.58
N TYR A 582 -25.73 -22.72 -12.96
CA TYR A 582 -25.34 -22.69 -14.38
C TYR A 582 -25.37 -24.06 -15.03
N LYS A 583 -25.06 -25.12 -14.29
CA LYS A 583 -25.15 -26.49 -14.78
C LYS A 583 -26.59 -26.86 -15.15
N THR A 584 -27.57 -26.46 -14.33
CA THR A 584 -29.00 -26.62 -14.64
C THR A 584 -29.42 -25.78 -15.86
N GLN A 585 -28.89 -24.57 -16.03
CA GLN A 585 -29.14 -23.76 -17.24
C GLN A 585 -28.59 -24.44 -18.50
N TRP A 586 -27.36 -24.95 -18.46
CA TRP A 586 -26.77 -25.71 -19.55
C TRP A 586 -27.64 -26.90 -19.94
N GLN A 587 -28.03 -27.72 -18.95
CA GLN A 587 -28.87 -28.90 -19.15
C GLN A 587 -30.24 -28.58 -19.75
N SER A 588 -30.83 -27.44 -19.37
CA SER A 588 -32.13 -26.99 -19.89
C SER A 588 -32.06 -26.22 -21.21
N SER A 589 -30.87 -25.77 -21.64
CA SER A 589 -30.68 -24.98 -22.85
C SER A 589 -30.77 -25.77 -24.17
N GLY A 590 -30.62 -27.11 -24.09
CA GLY A 590 -30.51 -27.97 -25.28
C GLY A 590 -29.16 -27.85 -26.01
N PHE A 591 -28.16 -27.21 -25.40
CA PHE A 591 -26.80 -27.11 -25.95
C PHE A 591 -26.14 -28.50 -26.05
N SER A 592 -25.59 -28.84 -27.23
CA SER A 592 -25.05 -30.17 -27.52
C SER A 592 -23.60 -30.39 -27.07
N GLY A 593 -22.89 -29.33 -26.66
CA GLY A 593 -21.51 -29.41 -26.17
C GLY A 593 -21.41 -29.63 -24.66
N THR A 594 -20.18 -29.68 -24.17
CA THR A 594 -19.83 -29.82 -22.75
C THR A 594 -20.25 -28.59 -21.93
N PHE A 595 -20.30 -28.75 -20.60
CA PHE A 595 -20.58 -27.63 -19.69
C PHE A 595 -19.54 -26.50 -19.84
N HIS A 596 -18.27 -26.84 -19.99
CA HIS A 596 -17.19 -25.87 -20.24
C HIS A 596 -17.41 -25.09 -21.54
N GLU A 597 -17.69 -25.78 -22.65
CA GLU A 597 -17.96 -25.13 -23.95
C GLU A 597 -19.20 -24.22 -23.89
N PHE A 598 -20.23 -24.62 -23.14
CA PHE A 598 -21.41 -23.79 -22.90
C PHE A 598 -21.05 -22.48 -22.18
N LEU A 599 -20.19 -22.56 -21.15
CA LEU A 599 -19.77 -21.39 -20.40
C LEU A 599 -18.91 -20.45 -21.24
N LEU A 600 -17.93 -20.99 -21.98
CA LEU A 600 -17.10 -20.21 -22.91
C LEU A 600 -17.94 -19.49 -23.96
N GLN A 601 -18.85 -20.21 -24.62
CA GLN A 601 -19.67 -19.63 -25.68
C GLN A 601 -20.65 -18.58 -25.16
N ARG A 602 -21.21 -18.78 -23.96
CA ARG A 602 -22.28 -17.92 -23.44
C ARG A 602 -21.78 -16.74 -22.62
N TYR A 603 -20.64 -16.89 -21.94
CA TYR A 603 -20.15 -15.92 -20.97
C TYR A 603 -18.76 -15.37 -21.32
N SER A 604 -17.99 -16.01 -22.21
CA SER A 604 -16.69 -15.56 -22.76
C SER A 604 -15.90 -14.64 -21.81
N GLY A 605 -16.01 -13.30 -21.94
CA GLY A 605 -15.31 -12.34 -21.09
C GLY A 605 -15.52 -12.47 -19.57
N GLY A 606 -16.60 -13.12 -19.10
CA GLY A 606 -16.87 -13.39 -17.68
C GLY A 606 -16.49 -14.80 -17.20
N TYR A 607 -15.97 -15.68 -18.08
CA TYR A 607 -15.56 -17.04 -17.74
C TYR A 607 -14.17 -17.36 -18.30
N THR A 608 -13.20 -17.56 -17.41
CA THR A 608 -11.77 -17.65 -17.73
C THR A 608 -11.16 -19.02 -17.52
N LEU A 609 -11.84 -19.94 -16.82
CA LEU A 609 -11.28 -21.25 -16.48
C LEU A 609 -11.07 -22.12 -17.70
N ASP A 610 -10.02 -22.93 -17.67
CA ASP A 610 -9.84 -24.05 -18.58
C ASP A 610 -10.68 -25.28 -18.18
N SER A 611 -10.60 -26.34 -19.00
CA SER A 611 -11.38 -27.57 -18.77
C SER A 611 -10.95 -28.38 -17.55
N LEU A 612 -9.67 -28.33 -17.17
CA LEU A 612 -9.10 -29.03 -16.01
C LEU A 612 -9.45 -28.28 -14.71
N GLU A 613 -9.32 -26.96 -14.70
CA GLU A 613 -9.70 -26.10 -13.58
C GLU A 613 -11.20 -26.22 -13.28
N LEU A 614 -12.06 -26.18 -14.31
CA LEU A 614 -13.50 -26.40 -14.10
C LEU A 614 -13.77 -27.80 -13.53
N GLN A 615 -13.06 -28.83 -14.00
CA GLN A 615 -13.25 -30.18 -13.49
C GLN A 615 -12.80 -30.31 -12.03
N ASP A 616 -11.72 -29.63 -11.65
CA ASP A 616 -11.24 -29.60 -10.27
C ASP A 616 -12.23 -28.88 -9.35
N LEU A 617 -12.75 -27.72 -9.79
CA LEU A 617 -13.83 -26.99 -9.12
C LEU A 617 -15.07 -27.87 -8.89
N LEU A 618 -15.45 -28.66 -9.91
CA LEU A 618 -16.57 -29.60 -9.81
C LEU A 618 -16.29 -30.73 -8.81
N ASN A 619 -15.07 -31.27 -8.79
CA ASN A 619 -14.66 -32.31 -7.85
C ASN A 619 -14.65 -31.80 -6.40
N GLY A 620 -14.17 -30.58 -6.17
CA GLY A 620 -14.25 -29.85 -4.90
C GLY A 620 -15.69 -29.83 -4.37
N CYS A 621 -16.65 -29.52 -5.25
CA CYS A 621 -18.07 -29.47 -4.91
C CYS A 621 -18.75 -30.83 -4.71
N SER A 622 -18.23 -31.93 -5.26
CA SER A 622 -18.91 -33.24 -5.22
C SER A 622 -18.30 -34.27 -4.29
N ASN A 623 -16.98 -34.45 -4.32
CA ASN A 623 -16.33 -35.61 -3.73
C ASN A 623 -15.02 -35.30 -3.00
N CYS A 624 -14.49 -34.08 -3.11
CA CYS A 624 -13.27 -33.67 -2.44
C CYS A 624 -13.50 -32.77 -1.21
N ASN A 625 -14.73 -32.72 -0.69
CA ASN A 625 -15.07 -31.95 0.51
C ASN A 625 -14.56 -30.50 0.47
N GLY A 626 -14.71 -29.85 -0.69
CA GLY A 626 -14.25 -28.50 -0.93
C GLY A 626 -12.81 -28.38 -1.41
N ILE A 627 -11.98 -29.41 -1.31
CA ILE A 627 -10.54 -29.31 -1.60
C ILE A 627 -10.28 -29.25 -3.10
N LEU A 628 -9.49 -28.26 -3.51
CA LEU A 628 -8.97 -28.11 -4.87
C LEU A 628 -7.52 -28.61 -4.96
N LYS A 629 -7.16 -29.13 -6.13
CA LYS A 629 -5.81 -29.60 -6.46
C LYS A 629 -4.85 -28.45 -6.67
N ASP A 630 -5.30 -27.41 -7.33
CA ASP A 630 -4.51 -26.22 -7.58
C ASP A 630 -5.29 -24.98 -7.14
N GLU A 631 -4.58 -23.88 -6.99
CA GLU A 631 -5.22 -22.59 -6.80
C GLU A 631 -5.93 -22.20 -8.10
N ILE A 632 -7.21 -21.82 -7.99
CA ILE A 632 -8.05 -21.49 -9.14
C ILE A 632 -8.45 -20.02 -9.06
N LEU A 633 -8.20 -19.27 -10.13
CA LEU A 633 -8.78 -17.95 -10.33
C LEU A 633 -10.30 -18.09 -10.52
N LEU A 634 -11.08 -17.85 -9.46
CA LEU A 634 -12.53 -17.97 -9.48
C LEU A 634 -13.13 -16.89 -10.40
N PRO A 635 -13.79 -17.26 -11.52
CA PRO A 635 -14.45 -16.26 -12.35
C PRO A 635 -15.56 -15.57 -11.57
N VAL A 636 -15.77 -14.27 -11.83
CA VAL A 636 -16.88 -13.49 -11.23
C VAL A 636 -18.23 -14.19 -11.41
N LEU A 637 -18.37 -14.96 -12.49
CA LEU A 637 -19.52 -15.85 -12.75
C LEU A 637 -19.90 -16.75 -11.56
N PHE A 638 -18.91 -17.31 -10.89
CA PHE A 638 -19.08 -18.24 -9.77
C PHE A 638 -18.93 -17.58 -8.40
N ASN A 639 -18.60 -16.29 -8.34
CA ASN A 639 -18.53 -15.54 -7.11
C ASN A 639 -19.95 -15.35 -6.50
N PRO A 640 -20.21 -15.77 -5.26
CA PRO A 640 -21.50 -15.55 -4.60
C PRO A 640 -21.86 -14.06 -4.51
N GLY A 641 -23.16 -13.74 -4.63
CA GLY A 641 -23.65 -12.36 -4.45
C GLY A 641 -23.46 -11.41 -5.64
N THR A 642 -22.74 -11.79 -6.70
CA THR A 642 -22.49 -10.94 -7.86
C THR A 642 -23.58 -11.04 -8.94
N VAL A 643 -23.67 -10.01 -9.80
CA VAL A 643 -24.48 -10.03 -11.03
C VAL A 643 -23.54 -10.19 -12.23
N PRO A 644 -23.10 -11.40 -12.59
CA PRO A 644 -21.88 -11.54 -13.38
C PRO A 644 -21.95 -11.01 -14.80
N CYS A 645 -23.14 -10.95 -15.42
CA CYS A 645 -23.29 -10.30 -16.71
C CYS A 645 -24.63 -9.55 -16.84
N LEU A 646 -24.54 -8.34 -17.39
CA LEU A 646 -25.63 -7.45 -17.72
C LEU A 646 -26.15 -7.74 -19.13
N LEU A 647 -27.48 -7.73 -19.28
CA LEU A 647 -28.19 -7.85 -20.55
C LEU A 647 -28.66 -6.47 -21.04
N CYS A 648 -28.83 -6.32 -22.36
CA CYS A 648 -29.28 -5.06 -22.96
C CYS A 648 -30.61 -4.56 -22.35
N ASP A 649 -31.60 -5.43 -22.16
CA ASP A 649 -32.88 -5.06 -21.54
C ASP A 649 -32.69 -4.51 -20.12
N SER A 650 -31.87 -5.19 -19.31
CA SER A 650 -31.57 -4.76 -17.95
C SER A 650 -30.82 -3.42 -17.92
N ALA A 651 -29.91 -3.20 -18.86
CA ALA A 651 -29.17 -1.94 -19.00
C ALA A 651 -30.10 -0.79 -19.40
N GLN A 652 -31.04 -1.05 -20.32
CA GLN A 652 -32.01 -0.04 -20.76
C GLN A 652 -33.02 0.32 -19.66
N VAL A 653 -33.44 -0.66 -18.86
CA VAL A 653 -34.26 -0.43 -17.67
C VAL A 653 -33.51 0.43 -16.65
N ALA A 654 -32.22 0.18 -16.43
CA ALA A 654 -31.39 1.01 -15.55
C ALA A 654 -31.21 2.44 -16.08
N LEU A 655 -30.98 2.62 -17.38
CA LEU A 655 -30.90 3.94 -18.01
C LEU A 655 -32.19 4.74 -17.82
N THR A 656 -33.34 4.09 -18.00
CA THR A 656 -34.65 4.72 -17.78
C THR A 656 -34.81 5.14 -16.32
N ALA A 657 -34.41 4.29 -15.38
CA ALA A 657 -34.50 4.60 -13.96
C ALA A 657 -33.53 5.73 -13.52
N PHE A 658 -32.34 5.80 -14.11
CA PHE A 658 -31.39 6.91 -13.91
C PHE A 658 -31.99 8.24 -14.37
N ASN A 659 -32.53 8.28 -15.60
CA ASN A 659 -33.15 9.49 -16.15
C ASN A 659 -34.39 9.95 -15.35
N LEU A 660 -35.12 9.00 -14.74
CA LEU A 660 -36.24 9.33 -13.85
C LEU A 660 -35.77 9.88 -12.50
N LYS A 661 -34.62 9.43 -11.99
CA LYS A 661 -34.03 9.93 -10.75
C LYS A 661 -33.44 11.34 -10.93
N PHE A 662 -32.85 11.62 -12.10
CA PHE A 662 -32.21 12.90 -12.43
C PHE A 662 -32.80 13.55 -13.69
N PRO A 663 -34.06 14.03 -13.66
CA PRO A 663 -34.75 14.52 -14.86
C PRO A 663 -34.19 15.83 -15.42
N GLU A 664 -33.50 16.63 -14.60
CA GLU A 664 -32.92 17.92 -14.98
C GLU A 664 -31.41 17.87 -15.28
N LEU A 665 -30.78 16.71 -15.06
CA LEU A 665 -29.34 16.52 -15.21
C LEU A 665 -28.95 16.47 -16.71
N SER A 666 -28.17 17.46 -17.14
CA SER A 666 -27.64 17.56 -18.50
C SER A 666 -26.39 16.71 -18.69
N THR A 667 -26.21 16.13 -19.88
CA THR A 667 -24.96 15.44 -20.28
C THR A 667 -23.73 16.36 -20.30
N ALA A 668 -23.93 17.67 -20.24
CA ALA A 668 -22.86 18.67 -20.14
C ALA A 668 -22.52 19.07 -18.69
N SER A 669 -23.18 18.49 -17.69
CA SER A 669 -22.88 18.75 -16.28
C SER A 669 -21.58 18.06 -15.87
N ASP A 670 -20.74 18.75 -15.08
CA ASP A 670 -19.47 18.23 -14.58
C ASP A 670 -19.63 16.93 -13.77
N ASP A 671 -20.80 16.73 -13.14
CA ASP A 671 -21.08 15.55 -12.31
C ASP A 671 -21.81 14.43 -13.10
N TYR A 672 -22.15 14.63 -14.39
CA TYR A 672 -22.97 13.67 -15.17
C TYR A 672 -22.36 12.27 -15.22
N GLU A 673 -21.10 12.18 -15.63
CA GLU A 673 -20.40 10.89 -15.81
C GLU A 673 -20.23 10.16 -14.49
N VAL A 674 -19.94 10.91 -13.41
CA VAL A 674 -19.79 10.37 -12.05
C VAL A 674 -21.12 9.81 -11.55
N LEU A 675 -22.19 10.60 -11.62
CA LEU A 675 -23.53 10.17 -11.19
C LEU A 675 -24.01 8.96 -12.00
N PHE A 676 -23.78 8.96 -13.32
CA PHE A 676 -24.16 7.85 -14.19
C PHE A 676 -23.40 6.57 -13.84
N ALA A 677 -22.07 6.64 -13.80
CA ALA A 677 -21.22 5.48 -13.56
C ALA A 677 -21.50 4.91 -12.16
N ASN A 678 -21.57 5.75 -11.13
CA ASN A 678 -21.87 5.30 -9.77
C ASN A 678 -23.27 4.68 -9.66
N TYR A 679 -24.29 5.28 -10.30
CA TYR A 679 -25.64 4.69 -10.32
C TYR A 679 -25.66 3.27 -10.90
N PHE A 680 -25.01 3.07 -12.04
CA PHE A 680 -24.95 1.75 -12.69
C PHE A 680 -24.10 0.77 -11.89
N ASN A 681 -22.93 1.20 -11.42
CA ASN A 681 -22.02 0.41 -10.61
C ASN A 681 -22.70 -0.05 -9.31
N HIS A 682 -23.36 0.85 -8.57
CA HIS A 682 -24.10 0.49 -7.34
C HIS A 682 -25.29 -0.43 -7.62
N ARG A 683 -25.95 -0.28 -8.77
CA ARG A 683 -27.10 -1.11 -9.13
C ARG A 683 -26.71 -2.55 -9.48
N PHE A 684 -25.57 -2.74 -10.12
CA PHE A 684 -25.14 -4.04 -10.63
C PHE A 684 -23.98 -4.67 -9.85
N GLY A 685 -23.30 -3.89 -9.01
CA GLY A 685 -22.07 -4.28 -8.32
C GLY A 685 -20.91 -4.41 -9.28
N TYR A 686 -20.72 -3.44 -10.19
CA TYR A 686 -19.63 -3.40 -11.18
C TYR A 686 -18.65 -2.29 -10.84
N SER A 687 -17.50 -2.24 -11.52
CA SER A 687 -16.49 -1.20 -11.36
C SER A 687 -16.12 -0.54 -12.69
N LEU A 688 -17.13 -0.27 -13.54
CA LEU A 688 -16.93 0.23 -14.88
C LEU A 688 -17.01 1.76 -14.96
N THR A 689 -16.30 2.32 -15.93
CA THR A 689 -16.34 3.73 -16.28
C THR A 689 -17.60 4.09 -17.07
N TYR A 690 -17.90 5.39 -17.15
CA TYR A 690 -18.99 5.91 -17.99
C TYR A 690 -18.85 5.45 -19.45
N ASP A 691 -17.66 5.57 -20.03
CA ASP A 691 -17.40 5.22 -21.44
C ASP A 691 -17.66 3.74 -21.76
N GLN A 692 -17.33 2.85 -20.81
CA GLN A 692 -17.60 1.42 -20.96
C GLN A 692 -19.11 1.13 -20.98
N TYR A 693 -19.87 1.75 -20.09
CA TYR A 693 -21.33 1.63 -20.11
C TYR A 693 -21.94 2.26 -21.36
N LYS A 694 -21.44 3.42 -21.78
CA LYS A 694 -21.91 4.12 -22.97
C LYS A 694 -21.69 3.27 -24.23
N SER A 695 -20.49 2.73 -24.39
CA SER A 695 -20.13 1.84 -25.50
C SER A 695 -21.04 0.59 -25.54
N TYR A 696 -21.32 0.01 -24.37
CA TYR A 696 -22.21 -1.13 -24.27
C TYR A 696 -23.66 -0.79 -24.63
N LEU A 697 -24.21 0.30 -24.09
CA LEU A 697 -25.57 0.76 -24.43
C LEU A 697 -25.71 1.08 -25.93
N ASP A 698 -24.68 1.66 -26.54
CA ASP A 698 -24.65 1.90 -27.98
C ASP A 698 -24.66 0.58 -28.77
N SER A 699 -23.89 -0.41 -28.32
CA SER A 699 -23.88 -1.75 -28.94
C SER A 699 -25.24 -2.47 -28.87
N CYS A 700 -26.00 -2.23 -27.79
CA CYS A 700 -27.35 -2.77 -27.63
C CYS A 700 -28.33 -2.21 -28.66
N SER A 701 -28.15 -0.96 -29.09
CA SER A 701 -28.99 -0.32 -30.11
C SER A 701 -28.68 -0.75 -31.55
N ALA A 702 -27.49 -1.31 -31.78
CA ALA A 702 -27.00 -1.69 -33.11
C ALA A 702 -27.29 -3.16 -33.51
N ASN A 703 -27.81 -3.98 -32.59
CA ASN A 703 -28.00 -5.43 -32.80
C ASN A 703 -29.41 -5.87 -32.39
N GLU A 704 -30.29 -6.14 -33.37
CA GLU A 704 -31.69 -6.57 -33.13
C GLU A 704 -31.82 -7.97 -32.48
N LEU A 705 -30.70 -8.69 -32.34
CA LEU A 705 -30.60 -9.96 -31.61
C LEU A 705 -29.89 -9.70 -30.27
N TYR A 706 -30.66 -9.65 -29.19
CA TYR A 706 -30.33 -9.41 -27.76
C TYR A 706 -29.24 -10.34 -27.13
N ALA A 707 -28.22 -10.75 -27.87
CA ALA A 707 -27.19 -11.69 -27.44
C ALA A 707 -25.93 -11.02 -26.86
N VAL A 708 -25.79 -9.68 -26.97
CA VAL A 708 -24.65 -8.95 -26.41
C VAL A 708 -24.79 -8.88 -24.88
N ARG A 709 -23.72 -9.24 -24.17
CA ARG A 709 -23.66 -9.25 -22.70
C ARG A 709 -22.43 -8.48 -22.25
N LEU A 710 -22.60 -7.61 -21.27
CA LEU A 710 -21.50 -6.97 -20.58
C LEU A 710 -21.25 -7.74 -19.28
N CYS A 711 -20.17 -8.52 -19.24
CA CYS A 711 -19.80 -9.26 -18.04
C CYS A 711 -18.87 -8.43 -17.16
N ASP A 712 -19.06 -8.51 -15.85
CA ASP A 712 -18.18 -7.88 -14.88
C ASP A 712 -16.80 -8.53 -14.94
N GLN A 713 -15.79 -7.72 -14.72
CA GLN A 713 -14.40 -8.15 -14.61
C GLN A 713 -13.77 -7.42 -13.43
N PRO A 714 -12.80 -8.03 -12.74
CA PRO A 714 -12.05 -7.36 -11.68
C PRO A 714 -11.52 -6.00 -12.14
N ALA A 715 -11.77 -4.95 -11.33
CA ALA A 715 -11.31 -3.58 -11.60
C ALA A 715 -9.79 -3.51 -11.80
N THR A 716 -9.09 -4.33 -11.01
CA THR A 716 -7.68 -4.63 -11.18
C THR A 716 -7.57 -6.08 -11.59
N LYS A 717 -7.04 -6.34 -12.79
CA LYS A 717 -6.34 -7.61 -12.99
C LYS A 717 -5.11 -7.48 -12.14
N GLU A 718 -5.01 -8.29 -11.09
CA GLU A 718 -3.68 -8.58 -10.56
C GLU A 718 -2.95 -9.13 -11.77
N GLY A 719 -2.11 -8.30 -12.39
CA GLY A 719 -1.17 -8.80 -13.38
C GLY A 719 -0.53 -9.96 -12.67
N ALA A 720 -0.77 -11.17 -13.20
CA ALA A 720 -0.46 -12.41 -12.53
C ALA A 720 0.81 -12.15 -11.73
N ILE A 721 0.80 -12.46 -10.44
CA ILE A 721 2.05 -12.82 -9.83
C ILE A 721 2.41 -14.15 -10.53
N ASP A 722 2.74 -14.08 -11.83
CA ASP A 722 3.85 -14.82 -12.36
C ASP A 722 4.90 -14.52 -11.30
N ASN A 723 5.14 -15.53 -10.50
CA ASN A 723 6.39 -15.72 -9.81
C ASN A 723 7.45 -15.81 -10.90
N ASP A 724 7.68 -14.70 -11.62
CA ASP A 724 8.70 -14.49 -12.61
C ASP A 724 10.00 -14.29 -11.81
N GLY A 725 10.31 -15.31 -11.00
CA GLY A 725 11.53 -15.54 -10.25
C GLY A 725 12.06 -14.43 -9.34
N ASN A 726 11.35 -13.32 -9.10
CA ASN A 726 11.99 -12.14 -8.49
C ASN A 726 11.16 -11.41 -7.43
N SER A 727 10.86 -12.10 -6.33
CA SER A 727 10.44 -11.49 -5.05
C SER A 727 11.35 -10.33 -4.59
N CYS A 728 12.63 -10.36 -4.98
CA CYS A 728 13.60 -9.26 -4.85
C CYS A 728 13.06 -7.92 -5.39
N LEU A 729 12.51 -7.92 -6.61
CA LEU A 729 12.02 -6.69 -7.25
C LEU A 729 10.77 -6.17 -6.55
N ALA A 730 9.86 -7.04 -6.11
CA ALA A 730 8.64 -6.64 -5.42
C ALA A 730 8.94 -5.96 -4.08
N GLU A 731 9.85 -6.51 -3.27
CA GLU A 731 10.21 -5.95 -1.96
C GLU A 731 10.97 -4.61 -2.11
N LEU A 732 11.90 -4.54 -3.07
CA LEU A 732 12.64 -3.30 -3.38
C LEU A 732 11.70 -2.21 -3.91
N PHE A 733 10.79 -2.55 -4.83
CA PHE A 733 9.86 -1.59 -5.40
C PHE A 733 8.86 -1.07 -4.36
N THR A 734 8.30 -1.95 -3.53
CA THR A 734 7.40 -1.56 -2.43
C THR A 734 8.10 -0.63 -1.44
N THR A 735 9.33 -0.97 -1.04
CA THR A 735 10.14 -0.12 -0.16
C THR A 735 10.44 1.24 -0.82
N ALA A 736 10.76 1.26 -2.11
CA ALA A 736 11.03 2.47 -2.86
C ALA A 736 9.82 3.39 -2.92
N LEU A 737 8.62 2.84 -3.15
CA LEU A 737 7.37 3.60 -3.17
C LEU A 737 7.07 4.25 -1.82
N VAL A 738 7.28 3.53 -0.71
CA VAL A 738 7.10 4.08 0.64
C VAL A 738 8.08 5.22 0.89
N ASN A 739 9.37 5.03 0.58
CA ASN A 739 10.39 6.07 0.73
C ASN A 739 10.10 7.30 -0.16
N ALA A 740 9.64 7.08 -1.40
CA ALA A 740 9.25 8.13 -2.32
C ALA A 740 8.04 8.92 -1.79
N SER A 741 7.04 8.23 -1.25
CA SER A 741 5.88 8.85 -0.60
C SER A 741 6.30 9.74 0.57
N ASN A 742 7.17 9.24 1.46
CA ASN A 742 7.70 10.01 2.59
C ASN A 742 8.42 11.29 2.11
N ARG A 743 9.33 11.16 1.14
CA ARG A 743 10.05 12.31 0.56
C ARG A 743 9.11 13.30 -0.12
N TYR A 744 8.09 12.80 -0.83
CA TYR A 744 7.10 13.63 -1.51
C TYR A 744 6.23 14.43 -0.53
N VAL A 745 5.79 13.82 0.57
CA VAL A 745 5.04 14.54 1.62
C VAL A 745 5.87 15.68 2.19
N VAL A 746 7.15 15.42 2.50
CA VAL A 746 8.10 16.42 3.01
C VAL A 746 8.30 17.56 2.00
N TYR A 747 8.51 17.24 0.72
CA TYR A 747 8.64 18.23 -0.36
C TYR A 747 7.39 19.09 -0.53
N ILE A 748 6.20 18.49 -0.49
CA ILE A 748 4.95 19.26 -0.60
C ILE A 748 4.77 20.19 0.60
N ASP A 749 5.17 19.76 1.79
CA ASP A 749 5.12 20.60 2.98
C ASP A 749 6.13 21.75 2.95
N SER A 750 7.34 21.55 2.40
CA SER A 750 8.30 22.64 2.18
C SER A 750 7.78 23.65 1.16
N VAL A 751 7.22 23.20 0.02
CA VAL A 751 6.62 24.09 -0.99
C VAL A 751 5.42 24.86 -0.42
N ARG A 752 4.60 24.24 0.43
CA ARG A 752 3.49 24.92 1.13
C ARG A 752 4.01 26.00 2.08
N GLN A 753 5.12 25.74 2.76
CA GLN A 753 5.76 26.72 3.64
C GLN A 753 6.30 27.89 2.83
N ASP A 754 7.07 27.64 1.76
CA ASP A 754 7.61 28.66 0.87
C ASP A 754 6.50 29.54 0.27
N PHE A 755 5.42 28.92 -0.19
CA PHE A 755 4.26 29.65 -0.68
C PHE A 755 3.63 30.54 0.39
N ARG A 756 3.47 30.05 1.63
CA ARG A 756 2.93 30.85 2.74
C ARG A 756 3.86 32.02 3.06
N GLU A 757 5.16 31.81 3.12
CA GLU A 757 6.14 32.87 3.38
C GLU A 757 6.14 33.93 2.29
N ALA A 758 6.12 33.50 1.01
CA ALA A 758 6.01 34.40 -0.14
C ALA A 758 4.68 35.17 -0.15
N TYR A 759 3.56 34.49 0.11
CA TYR A 759 2.23 35.09 0.17
C TYR A 759 2.12 36.09 1.31
N THR A 760 2.56 35.73 2.53
CA THR A 760 2.57 36.64 3.68
C THR A 760 3.47 37.85 3.40
N THR A 761 4.65 37.66 2.83
CA THR A 761 5.53 38.76 2.42
C THR A 761 4.85 39.66 1.40
N LYS A 762 4.16 39.09 0.40
CA LYS A 762 3.41 39.86 -0.60
C LYS A 762 2.27 40.66 0.04
N CYS A 763 1.49 40.06 0.94
CA CYS A 763 0.39 40.71 1.64
C CYS A 763 0.88 41.83 2.57
N MET A 764 2.00 41.62 3.26
CA MET A 764 2.61 42.63 4.14
C MET A 764 3.24 43.80 3.36
N ASN A 765 3.55 43.61 2.08
CA ASN A 765 4.04 44.64 1.17
C ASN A 765 2.93 45.43 0.46
N VAL A 766 1.64 45.19 0.73
CA VAL A 766 0.53 45.98 0.15
C VAL A 766 0.35 47.28 0.93
N GLU A 767 0.67 48.41 0.31
CA GLU A 767 0.33 49.74 0.85
C GLU A 767 -1.18 50.04 0.66
N PRO A 768 -1.93 50.37 1.72
CA PRO A 768 -3.35 50.68 1.60
C PRO A 768 -3.58 52.03 0.91
N LEU A 769 -4.24 52.03 -0.26
CA LEU A 769 -4.59 53.24 -0.99
C LEU A 769 -6.06 53.62 -0.74
N LEU A 770 -6.29 54.73 -0.04
CA LEU A 770 -7.62 55.34 0.09
C LEU A 770 -7.78 56.44 -0.97
N THR A 771 -8.65 56.20 -1.95
CA THR A 771 -9.00 57.22 -2.96
C THR A 771 -10.35 57.84 -2.63
N MET A 772 -10.37 59.10 -2.20
CA MET A 772 -11.60 59.88 -2.05
C MET A 772 -11.79 60.81 -3.24
N ARG A 773 -13.01 60.90 -3.76
CA ARG A 773 -13.43 61.90 -4.75
C ARG A 773 -14.35 62.91 -4.08
N ALA A 774 -14.03 64.18 -4.21
CA ALA A 774 -14.88 65.29 -3.83
C ALA A 774 -14.89 66.31 -4.97
N GLU A 775 -16.00 67.01 -5.15
CA GLU A 775 -16.05 68.17 -6.04
C GLU A 775 -15.25 69.31 -5.43
N LEU A 776 -14.25 69.82 -6.17
CA LEU A 776 -13.35 70.86 -5.68
C LEU A 776 -14.05 72.22 -5.82
N PHE A 777 -14.57 72.77 -4.72
CA PHE A 777 -15.17 74.10 -4.67
C PHE A 777 -14.19 75.22 -4.26
N GLU A 778 -12.88 74.99 -4.42
CA GLU A 778 -11.86 76.01 -4.13
C GLU A 778 -11.63 76.91 -5.35
N TYR A 779 -12.20 78.12 -5.30
CA TYR A 779 -12.04 79.16 -6.32
C TYR A 779 -10.88 80.15 -6.05
N HIS A 780 -10.08 79.92 -5.01
CA HIS A 780 -9.02 80.83 -4.57
C HIS A 780 -7.66 80.13 -4.45
N TYR A 781 -7.03 79.82 -5.58
CA TYR A 781 -5.63 79.39 -5.61
C TYR A 781 -4.77 80.36 -6.41
N THR A 782 -3.66 80.79 -5.83
CA THR A 782 -2.66 81.66 -6.47
C THR A 782 -1.36 80.88 -6.51
N LEU A 783 -0.76 80.69 -7.69
CA LEU A 783 0.54 80.03 -7.79
C LEU A 783 1.64 81.02 -7.45
N TYR A 784 2.50 80.63 -6.52
CA TYR A 784 3.63 81.42 -6.05
C TYR A 784 4.92 80.83 -6.64
N TYR A 785 5.65 81.61 -7.43
CA TYR A 785 6.96 81.23 -7.94
C TYR A 785 8.03 81.82 -7.04
N TYR A 786 8.86 80.95 -6.49
CA TYR A 786 10.02 81.32 -5.68
C TYR A 786 11.31 81.11 -6.50
N ASP A 787 12.31 81.95 -6.26
CA ASP A 787 13.65 81.72 -6.81
C ASP A 787 14.39 80.62 -6.00
N GLN A 788 15.59 80.24 -6.46
CA GLN A 788 16.39 79.21 -5.80
C GLN A 788 16.86 79.59 -4.38
N SER A 789 16.78 80.87 -3.99
CA SER A 789 17.07 81.34 -2.63
C SER A 789 15.82 81.38 -1.75
N GLY A 790 14.66 80.95 -2.27
CA GLY A 790 13.40 80.86 -1.53
C GLY A 790 12.63 82.19 -1.44
N ASN A 791 13.01 83.21 -2.22
CA ASN A 791 12.28 84.48 -2.23
C ASN A 791 11.14 84.45 -3.25
N LEU A 792 9.99 84.99 -2.87
CA LEU A 792 8.83 85.05 -3.75
C LEU A 792 9.07 86.06 -4.88
N VAL A 793 9.14 85.58 -6.12
CA VAL A 793 9.43 86.40 -7.30
C VAL A 793 8.20 86.68 -8.16
N LYS A 794 7.15 85.84 -8.10
CA LYS A 794 5.91 86.10 -8.85
C LYS A 794 4.71 85.39 -8.25
N THR A 795 3.53 86.00 -8.38
CA THR A 795 2.24 85.36 -8.11
C THR A 795 1.39 85.32 -9.36
N ILE A 796 0.66 84.23 -9.59
CA ILE A 796 -0.26 84.05 -10.71
C ILE A 796 -1.67 83.89 -10.14
N PRO A 797 -2.61 84.79 -10.48
CA PRO A 797 -3.99 84.70 -10.01
C PRO A 797 -4.69 83.47 -10.64
N PRO A 798 -5.80 82.97 -10.04
CA PRO A 798 -6.46 81.73 -10.45
C PRO A 798 -6.75 81.63 -11.96
N GLU A 799 -7.15 82.74 -12.58
CA GLU A 799 -7.52 82.81 -14.00
C GLU A 799 -6.32 82.66 -14.96
N GLY A 800 -5.10 82.88 -14.47
CA GLY A 800 -3.85 82.67 -15.20
C GLY A 800 -3.25 81.27 -15.01
N VAL A 801 -3.90 80.40 -14.23
CA VAL A 801 -3.44 79.04 -13.99
C VAL A 801 -4.03 78.11 -15.05
N ALA A 802 -3.18 77.64 -15.97
CA ALA A 802 -3.56 76.61 -16.93
C ALA A 802 -3.53 75.24 -16.25
N LEU A 803 -4.69 74.59 -16.15
CA LEU A 803 -4.78 73.21 -15.68
C LEU A 803 -4.18 72.27 -16.73
N LEU A 804 -3.54 71.21 -16.26
CA LEU A 804 -3.04 70.16 -17.14
C LEU A 804 -4.24 69.47 -17.81
N ASN A 805 -4.19 69.35 -19.13
CA ASN A 805 -5.14 68.52 -19.88
C ASN A 805 -4.84 67.03 -19.63
N GLU A 806 -5.76 66.14 -20.02
CA GLU A 806 -5.63 64.69 -19.77
C GLU A 806 -4.31 64.13 -20.29
N ASP A 807 -3.88 64.52 -21.49
CA ASP A 807 -2.60 64.06 -22.07
C ASP A 807 -1.39 64.48 -21.24
N SER A 808 -1.39 65.73 -20.74
CA SER A 808 -0.31 66.25 -19.89
C SER A 808 -0.37 65.62 -18.50
N LEU A 809 -1.57 65.30 -18.01
CA LEU A 809 -1.78 64.63 -16.74
C LEU A 809 -1.26 63.18 -16.80
N GLU A 810 -1.52 62.47 -17.89
CA GLU A 810 -0.98 61.13 -18.15
C GLU A 810 0.55 61.15 -18.28
N LEU A 811 1.11 62.16 -18.95
CA LEU A 811 2.56 62.35 -19.02
C LEU A 811 3.18 62.57 -17.63
N VAL A 812 2.55 63.37 -16.78
CA VAL A 812 3.00 63.62 -15.40
C VAL A 812 2.86 62.38 -14.52
N LYS A 813 1.79 61.58 -14.67
CA LYS A 813 1.64 60.29 -13.98
C LYS A 813 2.74 59.31 -14.40
N TYR A 814 3.00 59.21 -15.70
CA TYR A 814 4.08 58.39 -16.25
C TYR A 814 5.45 58.81 -15.71
N HIS A 815 5.76 60.12 -15.70
CA HIS A 815 7.02 60.62 -15.14
C HIS A 815 7.15 60.44 -13.62
N ARG A 816 6.04 60.48 -12.87
CA ARG A 816 6.05 60.21 -11.43
C ARG A 816 6.28 58.73 -11.12
N LEU A 817 5.74 57.81 -11.93
CA LEU A 817 6.04 56.37 -11.82
C LEU A 817 7.54 56.10 -12.04
N LEU A 818 8.17 56.78 -13.01
CA LEU A 818 9.62 56.70 -13.24
C LEU A 818 10.47 57.30 -12.12
N GLN A 819 9.93 58.24 -11.32
CA GLN A 819 10.64 58.84 -10.18
C GLN A 819 10.39 58.11 -8.86
N SER A 820 9.32 57.32 -8.73
CA SER A 820 9.06 56.49 -7.54
C SER A 820 9.96 55.24 -7.43
N GLU A 821 10.72 54.91 -8.48
CA GLU A 821 11.79 53.90 -8.41
C GLU A 821 13.08 54.40 -7.73
N GLY A 822 13.02 55.57 -7.09
CA GLY A 822 14.09 56.11 -6.24
C GLY A 822 14.19 55.44 -4.86
N CYS A 823 14.35 54.11 -4.81
CA CYS A 823 14.94 53.42 -3.65
C CYS A 823 15.57 52.04 -3.93
N TYR A 824 15.92 51.70 -5.19
CA TYR A 824 16.90 50.65 -5.43
C TYR A 824 18.01 51.19 -6.34
N ARG A 825 19.17 51.47 -5.73
CA ARG A 825 20.44 51.50 -6.46
C ARG A 825 20.64 50.08 -7.02
N TYR A 826 20.86 49.98 -8.33
CA TYR A 826 21.11 48.75 -9.09
C TYR A 826 19.86 47.92 -9.44
N SER A 827 19.01 48.44 -10.31
CA SER A 827 18.45 47.58 -11.36
C SER A 827 18.99 48.10 -12.68
N ASP A 828 19.74 47.28 -13.40
CA ASP A 828 20.24 47.58 -14.74
C ASP A 828 19.06 47.53 -15.72
N SER A 829 18.15 48.49 -15.61
CA SER A 829 17.11 48.70 -16.61
C SER A 829 17.82 49.05 -17.92
N VAL A 830 17.56 48.30 -18.99
CA VAL A 830 18.18 48.56 -20.28
C VAL A 830 17.76 49.93 -20.79
N HIS A 831 18.70 50.87 -20.82
CA HIS A 831 18.50 52.21 -21.34
C HIS A 831 18.61 52.21 -22.86
N PHE A 832 17.46 52.21 -23.55
CA PHE A 832 17.42 52.48 -24.98
C PHE A 832 17.76 53.95 -25.23
N ASN A 833 18.69 54.22 -26.15
CA ASN A 833 19.12 55.58 -26.50
C ASN A 833 18.08 56.39 -27.31
N ASN A 834 16.85 55.89 -27.43
CA ASN A 834 15.73 56.48 -28.16
C ASN A 834 15.98 56.75 -29.67
N ASN A 835 17.02 56.14 -30.26
CA ASN A 835 17.40 56.40 -31.67
C ASN A 835 17.05 55.26 -32.64
N GLY A 836 16.51 54.14 -32.17
CA GLY A 836 16.09 53.01 -33.01
C GLY A 836 14.63 53.11 -33.43
N GLN A 837 14.36 52.98 -34.74
CA GLN A 837 13.01 52.87 -35.28
C GLN A 837 12.94 51.70 -36.26
N ILE A 838 11.91 50.86 -36.12
CA ILE A 838 11.53 49.86 -37.12
C ILE A 838 10.17 50.29 -37.67
N SER A 839 9.97 50.17 -38.98
CA SER A 839 8.71 50.52 -39.62
C SER A 839 8.32 49.43 -40.62
N TRP A 840 7.07 48.99 -40.53
CA TRP A 840 6.50 47.98 -41.40
C TRP A 840 5.10 48.43 -41.83
N SER A 841 4.70 48.00 -43.02
CA SER A 841 3.35 48.23 -43.56
C SER A 841 2.52 46.97 -43.34
N ILE A 842 1.25 47.15 -43.01
CA ILE A 842 0.27 46.07 -42.82
C ILE A 842 -0.89 46.38 -43.76
N ASP A 843 -1.23 45.44 -44.65
CA ASP A 843 -2.16 45.70 -45.77
C ASP A 843 -3.63 45.83 -45.32
N THR A 844 -3.97 45.34 -44.12
CA THR A 844 -5.28 45.51 -43.48
C THR A 844 -5.12 45.51 -41.96
N VAL A 845 -5.39 46.64 -41.30
CA VAL A 845 -5.66 46.65 -39.85
C VAL A 845 -7.16 46.41 -39.68
N GLU A 846 -7.56 45.16 -39.45
CA GLU A 846 -8.95 44.91 -39.04
C GLU A 846 -9.22 45.63 -37.70
N ALA A 847 -10.46 46.07 -37.46
CA ALA A 847 -10.86 46.83 -36.26
C ALA A 847 -10.84 46.01 -34.94
N ASN A 848 -10.07 44.93 -34.90
CA ASN A 848 -9.92 44.04 -33.76
C ASN A 848 -8.85 44.53 -32.79
N ALA A 849 -8.93 44.08 -31.55
CA ALA A 849 -7.92 44.40 -30.53
C ALA A 849 -6.57 43.77 -30.89
N TRP A 850 -5.50 44.51 -30.70
CA TRP A 850 -4.14 44.09 -31.04
C TRP A 850 -3.22 44.25 -29.83
N THR A 851 -2.21 43.39 -29.76
CA THR A 851 -1.08 43.53 -28.85
C THR A 851 0.18 43.70 -29.68
N ALA A 852 1.18 44.35 -29.11
CA ALA A 852 2.48 44.48 -29.73
C ALA A 852 3.56 44.07 -28.74
N GLU A 853 4.38 43.12 -29.14
CA GLU A 853 5.47 42.58 -28.36
C GLU A 853 6.79 42.94 -29.04
N MET A 854 7.73 43.45 -28.26
CA MET A 854 9.09 43.71 -28.70
C MET A 854 10.00 42.71 -28.00
N MET A 855 10.80 42.01 -28.80
CA MET A 855 11.87 41.13 -28.34
C MET A 855 13.20 41.71 -28.77
N ALA A 856 14.07 42.04 -27.82
CA ALA A 856 15.41 42.52 -28.09
C ALA A 856 16.44 41.49 -27.61
N ASN A 857 17.25 41.00 -28.54
CA ASN A 857 18.39 40.13 -28.25
C ASN A 857 19.64 41.00 -28.06
N LEU A 858 20.43 40.69 -27.03
CA LEU A 858 21.69 41.37 -26.77
C LEU A 858 22.85 40.53 -27.31
N ASP A 859 23.72 41.14 -28.10
CA ASP A 859 24.86 40.45 -28.72
C ASP A 859 25.80 39.80 -27.67
N THR A 860 25.87 40.37 -26.46
CA THR A 860 26.72 39.89 -25.35
C THR A 860 26.05 38.84 -24.45
N TYR A 861 24.73 38.64 -24.57
CA TYR A 861 23.92 37.69 -23.79
C TYR A 861 22.86 37.06 -24.70
N ASN A 862 23.31 36.37 -25.75
CA ASN A 862 22.48 35.87 -26.85
C ASN A 862 21.47 34.77 -26.50
N ASN A 863 21.54 34.27 -25.27
CA ASN A 863 20.63 33.32 -24.64
C ASN A 863 19.61 34.00 -23.71
N GLN A 864 19.58 35.34 -23.64
CA GLN A 864 18.57 36.12 -22.92
C GLN A 864 17.86 37.08 -23.87
N VAL A 865 16.52 37.08 -23.85
CA VAL A 865 15.67 37.98 -24.65
C VAL A 865 14.95 38.94 -23.72
N ILE A 866 15.07 40.25 -23.98
CA ILE A 866 14.24 41.23 -23.29
C ILE A 866 12.90 41.26 -24.00
N VAL A 867 11.86 40.79 -23.32
CA VAL A 867 10.48 40.82 -23.81
C VAL A 867 9.74 41.97 -23.13
N SER A 868 9.19 42.86 -23.95
CA SER A 868 8.32 43.94 -23.48
C SER A 868 7.01 43.89 -24.28
N LYS A 869 5.87 43.90 -23.57
CA LYS A 869 4.54 43.66 -24.16
C LYS A 869 3.61 44.84 -23.88
N LEU A 870 3.13 45.47 -24.94
CA LEU A 870 2.04 46.43 -24.84
C LEU A 870 0.74 45.67 -24.55
N THR A 871 0.06 46.06 -23.47
CA THR A 871 -1.27 45.56 -23.13
C THR A 871 -2.24 45.81 -24.27
N GLU A 872 -3.19 44.91 -24.48
CA GLU A 872 -4.14 44.92 -25.59
C GLU A 872 -4.76 46.30 -25.83
N LYS A 873 -4.69 46.78 -27.09
CA LYS A 873 -5.22 48.07 -27.55
C LYS A 873 -6.15 47.85 -28.73
N THR A 874 -7.24 48.60 -28.79
CA THR A 874 -8.12 48.68 -29.96
C THR A 874 -7.74 49.91 -30.77
N TYR A 875 -7.61 49.76 -32.09
CA TYR A 875 -7.37 50.91 -32.97
C TYR A 875 -8.63 51.79 -33.01
N THR A 876 -8.51 53.04 -32.57
CA THR A 876 -9.66 53.97 -32.49
C THR A 876 -9.80 54.87 -33.72
N GLY A 877 -8.92 54.74 -34.73
CA GLY A 877 -8.91 55.56 -35.96
C GLY A 877 -8.38 56.98 -35.76
N GLY A 878 -7.50 57.44 -36.65
CA GLY A 878 -7.01 58.82 -36.71
C GLY A 878 -5.49 58.94 -36.93
N GLU A 879 -5.07 59.91 -37.76
CA GLU A 879 -3.66 60.20 -38.05
C GLU A 879 -2.86 60.39 -36.76
N GLY A 880 -1.94 59.46 -36.47
CA GLY A 880 -0.89 59.66 -35.48
C GLY A 880 -1.17 59.16 -34.06
N SER A 881 -2.04 58.16 -33.87
CA SER A 881 -2.21 57.49 -32.57
C SER A 881 -0.87 57.01 -31.98
N ILE A 882 -0.52 57.49 -30.77
CA ILE A 882 0.73 57.15 -30.06
C ILE A 882 0.41 56.36 -28.80
N TYR A 883 0.93 55.13 -28.72
CA TYR A 883 0.85 54.28 -27.53
C TYR A 883 2.24 54.16 -26.88
N ARG A 884 2.33 54.47 -25.58
CA ARG A 884 3.59 54.51 -24.82
C ARG A 884 3.66 53.35 -23.84
N HIS A 885 4.79 52.64 -23.82
CA HIS A 885 5.10 51.58 -22.87
C HIS A 885 6.56 51.68 -22.40
N THR A 886 6.90 51.00 -21.31
CA THR A 886 8.26 50.99 -20.78
C THR A 886 9.16 50.17 -21.72
N GLY A 887 9.90 50.87 -22.59
CA GLY A 887 10.87 50.29 -23.52
C GLY A 887 10.68 50.69 -24.98
N PHE A 888 9.46 51.00 -25.43
CA PHE A 888 9.20 51.43 -26.82
C PHE A 888 7.93 52.28 -26.96
N ILE A 889 7.83 52.99 -28.09
CA ILE A 889 6.67 53.82 -28.46
C ILE A 889 6.15 53.32 -29.80
N ILE A 890 4.85 53.03 -29.88
CA ILE A 890 4.19 52.69 -31.15
C ILE A 890 3.45 53.91 -31.66
N LYS A 891 3.74 54.26 -32.92
CA LYS A 891 3.03 55.30 -33.64
C LYS A 891 2.40 54.71 -34.89
N ILE A 892 1.07 54.74 -34.95
CA ILE A 892 0.32 54.31 -36.13
C ILE A 892 0.12 55.54 -37.04
N LYS A 893 0.43 55.39 -38.32
CA LYS A 893 0.21 56.39 -39.38
C LYS A 893 -0.54 55.70 -40.51
N ASP A 894 -1.63 56.30 -40.97
CA ASP A 894 -2.36 55.87 -42.15
C ASP A 894 -1.65 56.30 -43.45
#